data_AF-A0A7C2GXQ6-F1
#
_entry.id   AF-A0A7C2GXQ6-F1
#
_cell.length_a   1.000
_cell.length_b   1.000
_cell.length_c   1.000
_cell.angle_alpha   90.00
_cell.angle_beta   90.00
_cell.angle_gamma   90.00
#
_symmetry.space_group_name_H-M   'P 1'
#
loop_
_entity.id
_entity.type
_entity.pdbx_description
1 polymer ?
#
loop_
_entity_poly.entity_id
_entity_poly.type
_entity_poly.pdbx_seq_one_letter_code
_entity_poly.pdbx_strand_id
1 'polypeptide(L)'
;LMPIRNLLQKIPNLLLRLKPCLLMSPISVSQFLPAELMKFDVVIFDEASQIVPEDAIGAIYRGKTIVVAGDDKQLPPTSFFLKSLIEEFDWDKIRDEDVEVFDSILDECIGVGLPIKTLRWHYRSKHEELIAFSNHHFYNGTLITFPSAIAKHEALGLKLVYVPDGIYDRGGRRDNIKEAEVVANLVFEHFQKYPNKTLGVITFSIAQMTAVEEAIEQRRRHQPEFEHFFKEDRLEGFFVKNLENAQGDERDVIIISLGYGYDPQRQITMNFGPINKAGGERRLNVAITRARERTILVTSIKSSDIDMKSTKAEGMVLLKKYLEYAEKGPAALNLPKQKQGEFESPIEEDVANVVRQLGYTVVPKVGYSSCPIDIGVVDPNSGNYLLGIEFDGATYASSNSARDRDRLREQVLSQLSWKIHRIWSPAWVARRESEIKRLATAIEEARKLQTKVERQTANFPSENCTEDLPAKADVHKVQFSGINKIGFPYKVHELNVNFNSHVKVSSSRSGMVVPHIEFYREENRQLQSRLLEELVREEGPIHFDVAVRRLASAWGLRRCSPKIVQVVKDALNLLLVSGKVITKGYFLWPPDMREVPVRVPVADVPESKRALEHVPPEEIERAMQLIVQYALSISVDSLIAETAKVFGFSHVKEKSRQRLYDIYKKLLFEKKLECTNNIVTLLNK
;
A
#
# COMPACT_ATOMS: atom_id res chain seq x y z
N LEU A 1 12.91 -0.91 24.37
CA LEU A 1 12.66 -1.51 23.03
C LEU A 1 13.93 -1.35 22.19
N MET A 2 14.26 -2.30 21.32
CA MET A 2 15.44 -2.20 20.44
C MET A 2 15.23 -1.06 19.42
N PRO A 3 16.25 -0.23 19.12
CA PRO A 3 16.15 0.78 18.07
C PRO A 3 15.76 0.15 16.72
N ILE A 4 14.89 0.83 15.96
CA ILE A 4 14.33 0.32 14.69
C ILE A 4 15.45 -0.13 13.74
N ARG A 5 16.47 0.71 13.54
CA ARG A 5 17.62 0.38 12.69
C ARG A 5 18.30 -0.94 13.09
N ASN A 6 18.50 -1.17 14.38
CA ASN A 6 19.13 -2.39 14.90
C ASN A 6 18.23 -3.62 14.73
N LEU A 7 16.91 -3.44 14.87
CA LEU A 7 15.94 -4.49 14.59
C LEU A 7 16.01 -4.87 13.12
N LEU A 8 15.91 -3.89 12.22
CA LEU A 8 15.92 -4.08 10.77
C LEU A 8 17.22 -4.74 10.28
N GLN A 9 18.37 -4.43 10.89
CA GLN A 9 19.65 -5.13 10.63
C GLN A 9 19.62 -6.62 10.96
N LYS A 10 18.85 -7.05 11.97
CA LYS A 10 18.78 -8.45 12.41
C LYS A 10 17.80 -9.28 11.59
N ILE A 11 16.88 -8.65 10.86
CA ILE A 11 15.80 -9.34 10.11
C ILE A 11 15.68 -8.90 8.64
N PRO A 12 16.78 -8.75 7.87
CA PRO A 12 16.70 -8.19 6.52
C PRO A 12 15.82 -9.03 5.57
N ASN A 13 15.95 -10.36 5.64
CA ASN A 13 15.20 -11.28 4.79
C ASN A 13 13.75 -11.50 5.24
N LEU A 14 13.50 -11.40 6.55
CA LEU A 14 12.16 -11.59 7.11
C LEU A 14 11.30 -10.35 6.89
N LEU A 15 11.87 -9.14 6.99
CA LEU A 15 11.13 -7.89 6.81
C LEU A 15 10.45 -7.84 5.43
N LEU A 16 11.20 -8.10 4.35
CA LEU A 16 10.67 -8.02 2.99
C LEU A 16 9.61 -9.10 2.70
N ARG A 17 9.63 -10.21 3.44
CA ARG A 17 8.58 -11.24 3.35
C ARG A 17 7.31 -10.85 4.11
N LEU A 18 7.45 -10.22 5.28
CA LEU A 18 6.31 -9.76 6.08
C LEU A 18 5.68 -8.49 5.50
N LYS A 19 6.52 -7.60 4.97
CA LYS A 19 6.18 -6.29 4.42
C LYS A 19 6.92 -6.11 3.09
N PRO A 20 6.34 -6.61 1.99
CA PRO A 20 6.97 -6.51 0.66
C PRO A 20 7.01 -5.08 0.11
N CYS A 21 6.21 -4.17 0.67
CA CYS A 21 6.24 -2.75 0.36
C CYS A 21 6.52 -1.97 1.65
N LEU A 22 7.46 -1.02 1.57
CA LEU A 22 7.79 -0.09 2.64
C LEU A 22 7.43 1.34 2.19
N LEU A 23 6.63 2.03 3.01
CA LEU A 23 6.27 3.43 2.82
C LEU A 23 7.06 4.26 3.82
N MET A 24 7.98 5.10 3.34
CA MET A 24 8.92 5.85 4.17
C MET A 24 9.26 7.18 3.49
N SER A 25 9.50 8.24 4.27
CA SER A 25 10.11 9.45 3.72
C SER A 25 11.56 9.16 3.28
N PRO A 26 12.12 9.89 2.30
CA PRO A 26 13.49 9.68 1.85
C PRO A 26 14.54 9.74 2.99
N ILE A 27 14.36 10.67 3.93
CA ILE A 27 15.18 10.79 5.15
C ILE A 27 15.04 9.55 6.05
N SER A 28 13.82 9.03 6.22
CA SER A 28 13.60 7.80 7.00
C SER A 28 14.31 6.59 6.37
N VAL A 29 14.40 6.53 5.04
CA VAL A 29 15.12 5.47 4.33
C VAL A 29 16.60 5.49 4.68
N SER A 30 17.25 6.67 4.66
CA SER A 30 18.67 6.80 5.00
C SER A 30 18.94 6.58 6.50
N GLN A 31 18.00 6.98 7.36
CA GLN A 31 18.11 6.84 8.81
C GLN A 31 17.95 5.39 9.28
N PHE A 32 16.93 4.66 8.78
CA PHE A 32 16.52 3.37 9.33
C PHE A 32 16.99 2.17 8.51
N LEU A 33 17.15 2.29 7.19
CA LEU A 33 17.52 1.15 6.34
C LEU A 33 19.06 1.06 6.20
N PRO A 34 19.69 -0.06 6.55
CA PRO A 34 21.14 -0.25 6.35
C PRO A 34 21.49 -0.35 4.86
N ALA A 35 22.51 0.38 4.39
CA ALA A 35 22.90 0.50 2.96
C ALA A 35 23.04 -0.83 2.20
N GLU A 36 23.66 -1.83 2.82
CA GLU A 36 24.05 -3.07 2.15
C GLU A 36 23.04 -4.21 2.30
N LEU A 37 22.14 -4.12 3.30
CA LEU A 37 21.32 -5.27 3.71
C LEU A 37 19.95 -5.34 3.02
N MET A 38 19.50 -4.24 2.41
CA MET A 38 18.17 -4.16 1.80
C MET A 38 18.23 -3.50 0.42
N LYS A 39 17.81 -4.28 -0.57
CA LYS A 39 17.63 -3.86 -1.96
C LYS A 39 16.17 -4.09 -2.37
N PHE A 40 15.66 -3.24 -3.24
CA PHE A 40 14.30 -3.26 -3.74
C PHE A 40 14.32 -3.39 -5.26
N ASP A 41 13.33 -4.09 -5.81
CA ASP A 41 13.20 -4.19 -7.27
C ASP A 41 12.72 -2.86 -7.88
N VAL A 42 11.88 -2.13 -7.15
CA VAL A 42 11.32 -0.83 -7.57
C VAL A 42 11.33 0.14 -6.38
N VAL A 43 11.71 1.39 -6.65
CA VAL A 43 11.55 2.54 -5.76
C VAL A 43 10.61 3.52 -6.44
N ILE A 44 9.54 3.89 -5.73
CA ILE A 44 8.53 4.82 -6.24
C ILE A 44 8.61 6.10 -5.41
N PHE A 45 8.86 7.22 -6.07
CA PHE A 45 8.69 8.54 -5.49
C PHE A 45 7.33 9.08 -5.91
N ASP A 46 6.50 9.42 -4.93
CA ASP A 46 5.24 10.12 -5.11
C ASP A 46 5.41 11.56 -4.62
N GLU A 47 4.63 12.51 -5.16
CA GLU A 47 4.82 13.95 -4.95
C GLU A 47 6.28 14.40 -5.19
N ALA A 48 6.92 13.81 -6.19
CA ALA A 48 8.34 13.95 -6.45
C ALA A 48 8.78 15.39 -6.76
N SER A 49 7.86 16.28 -7.13
CA SER A 49 8.14 17.71 -7.30
C SER A 49 8.54 18.39 -5.99
N GLN A 50 8.29 17.79 -4.82
CA GLN A 50 8.68 18.34 -3.51
C GLN A 50 9.94 17.70 -2.92
N ILE A 51 10.54 16.72 -3.60
CA ILE A 51 11.67 15.97 -3.06
C ILE A 51 12.95 16.50 -3.67
N VAL A 52 13.87 16.99 -2.83
CA VAL A 52 15.21 17.39 -3.28
C VAL A 52 16.05 16.15 -3.67
N PRO A 53 16.88 16.22 -4.73
CA PRO A 53 17.67 15.10 -5.21
C PRO A 53 18.59 14.45 -4.15
N GLU A 54 19.18 15.26 -3.27
CA GLU A 54 20.07 14.81 -2.19
C GLU A 54 19.37 13.91 -1.16
N ASP A 55 18.09 14.15 -0.89
CA ASP A 55 17.29 13.30 0.00
C ASP A 55 16.88 11.99 -0.69
N ALA A 56 16.60 12.06 -2.00
CA ALA A 56 16.17 10.91 -2.79
C ALA A 56 17.30 9.88 -3.03
N ILE A 57 18.57 10.31 -3.08
CA ILE A 57 19.69 9.48 -3.53
C ILE A 57 19.87 8.20 -2.71
N GLY A 58 19.61 8.27 -1.39
CA GLY A 58 19.72 7.13 -0.48
C GLY A 58 18.67 6.04 -0.75
N ALA A 59 17.51 6.42 -1.28
CA ALA A 59 16.48 5.49 -1.73
C ALA A 59 16.78 4.98 -3.15
N ILE A 60 17.21 5.85 -4.07
CA ILE A 60 17.57 5.48 -5.45
C ILE A 60 18.64 4.38 -5.46
N TYR A 61 19.69 4.49 -4.65
CA TYR A 61 20.78 3.51 -4.57
C TYR A 61 20.32 2.07 -4.18
N ARG A 62 19.11 1.93 -3.63
CA ARG A 62 18.55 0.65 -3.18
C ARG A 62 17.64 0.02 -4.20
N GLY A 63 17.14 0.78 -5.18
CA GLY A 63 16.24 0.31 -6.23
C GLY A 63 16.99 -0.19 -7.45
N LYS A 64 16.45 -1.21 -8.12
CA LYS A 64 16.87 -1.56 -9.50
C LYS A 64 16.15 -0.70 -10.53
N THR A 65 14.90 -0.34 -10.25
CA THR A 65 14.05 0.49 -11.10
C THR A 65 13.53 1.66 -10.28
N ILE A 66 13.46 2.84 -10.89
CA ILE A 66 12.84 4.03 -10.29
C ILE A 66 11.56 4.39 -11.04
N VAL A 67 10.54 4.79 -10.30
CA VAL A 67 9.33 5.41 -10.83
C VAL A 67 9.16 6.73 -10.10
N VAL A 68 9.07 7.82 -10.85
CA VAL A 68 8.96 9.18 -10.30
C VAL A 68 7.61 9.72 -10.73
N ALA A 69 6.73 9.97 -9.76
CA ALA A 69 5.40 10.50 -9.95
C ALA A 69 5.30 11.86 -9.23
N GLY A 70 4.82 12.86 -9.94
CA GLY A 70 4.68 14.22 -9.45
C GLY A 70 4.15 15.15 -10.55
N ASP A 71 4.05 16.43 -10.24
CA ASP A 71 3.50 17.46 -11.13
C ASP A 71 4.43 18.68 -11.15
N ASP A 72 5.00 19.00 -12.31
CA ASP A 72 5.92 20.13 -12.51
C ASP A 72 5.20 21.50 -12.45
N LYS A 73 3.87 21.50 -12.41
CA LYS A 73 3.02 22.69 -12.21
C LYS A 73 2.56 22.89 -10.76
N GLN A 74 3.01 22.05 -9.83
CA GLN A 74 2.80 22.20 -8.38
C GLN A 74 4.07 22.69 -7.67
N LEU A 75 4.05 22.81 -6.34
CA LEU A 75 5.18 23.42 -5.64
C LEU A 75 6.47 22.61 -5.82
N PRO A 76 7.58 23.30 -6.10
CA PRO A 76 8.93 22.73 -5.96
C PRO A 76 9.29 22.57 -4.47
N PRO A 77 10.40 21.91 -4.14
CA PRO A 77 10.91 21.86 -2.77
C PRO A 77 11.33 23.28 -2.36
N THR A 78 10.94 23.70 -1.15
CA THR A 78 11.26 25.04 -0.64
C THR A 78 12.03 24.96 0.68
N SER A 79 12.84 25.99 0.96
CA SER A 79 13.55 26.09 2.25
C SER A 79 12.59 26.20 3.43
N PHE A 80 11.34 26.64 3.18
CA PHE A 80 10.25 26.63 4.14
C PHE A 80 9.92 25.19 4.60
N PHE A 81 9.75 24.26 3.65
CA PHE A 81 9.46 22.86 3.96
C PHE A 81 10.65 22.16 4.64
N LEU A 82 11.87 22.40 4.15
CA LEU A 82 13.09 21.84 4.76
C LEU A 82 13.27 22.29 6.23
N LYS A 83 12.95 23.55 6.53
CA LYS A 83 12.98 24.09 7.91
C LYS A 83 11.82 23.58 8.76
N SER A 84 10.66 23.28 8.17
CA SER A 84 9.51 22.67 8.86
C SER A 84 9.83 21.33 9.51
N LEU A 85 10.79 20.59 8.95
CA LEU A 85 11.22 19.29 9.46
C LEU A 85 12.16 19.40 10.68
N ILE A 86 12.57 20.61 11.07
CA ILE A 86 13.45 20.89 12.21
C ILE A 86 12.61 21.50 13.33
N GLU A 87 12.39 20.75 14.42
CA GLU A 87 11.46 21.10 15.53
C GLU A 87 11.81 22.38 16.32
N GLU A 88 12.95 23.03 16.06
CA GLU A 88 13.45 24.21 16.79
C GLU A 88 13.43 25.53 15.99
N PHE A 89 12.50 25.71 15.03
CA PHE A 89 12.45 26.93 14.21
C PHE A 89 11.30 27.87 14.59
N ASP A 90 11.63 29.16 14.80
CA ASP A 90 10.71 30.23 15.18
C ASP A 90 9.98 30.78 13.95
N TRP A 91 8.74 30.32 13.76
CA TRP A 91 7.87 30.66 12.63
C TRP A 91 7.59 32.16 12.51
N ASP A 92 7.59 32.91 13.61
CA ASP A 92 7.28 34.34 13.66
C ASP A 92 8.36 35.22 13.01
N LYS A 93 9.54 34.64 12.74
CA LYS A 93 10.67 35.35 12.09
C LYS A 93 10.78 35.12 10.59
N ILE A 94 10.06 34.14 10.04
CA ILE A 94 10.13 33.83 8.62
C ILE A 94 9.26 34.82 7.85
N ARG A 95 9.88 35.58 6.95
CA ARG A 95 9.13 36.35 5.95
C ARG A 95 9.01 35.50 4.69
N ASP A 96 7.93 35.69 3.93
CA ASP A 96 7.74 35.08 2.61
C ASP A 96 8.92 35.38 1.64
N GLU A 97 9.76 36.36 1.98
CA GLU A 97 10.95 36.78 1.23
C GLU A 97 12.17 35.87 1.44
N ASP A 98 12.17 35.01 2.47
CA ASP A 98 13.30 34.15 2.87
C ASP A 98 13.18 32.70 2.35
N VAL A 99 12.15 32.43 1.53
CA VAL A 99 11.86 31.09 0.99
C VAL A 99 12.64 30.86 -0.29
N GLU A 100 13.66 30.02 -0.21
CA GLU A 100 14.45 29.55 -1.36
C GLU A 100 13.73 28.40 -2.04
N VAL A 101 13.82 28.33 -3.36
CA VAL A 101 13.24 27.28 -4.20
C VAL A 101 14.38 26.42 -4.74
N PHE A 102 14.24 25.10 -4.61
CA PHE A 102 15.22 24.13 -5.10
C PHE A 102 14.69 23.38 -6.31
N ASP A 103 15.57 22.72 -7.06
CA ASP A 103 15.18 21.77 -8.09
C ASP A 103 14.76 20.45 -7.44
N SER A 104 13.73 19.81 -7.98
CA SER A 104 13.25 18.53 -7.48
C SER A 104 13.86 17.33 -8.21
N ILE A 105 13.73 16.14 -7.63
CA ILE A 105 14.08 14.89 -8.31
C ILE A 105 13.23 14.69 -9.59
N LEU A 106 12.02 15.25 -9.63
CA LEU A 106 11.19 15.25 -10.84
C LEU A 106 11.83 16.12 -11.94
N ASP A 107 12.26 17.34 -11.60
CA ASP A 107 12.91 18.26 -12.54
C ASP A 107 14.21 17.64 -13.10
N GLU A 108 15.03 17.04 -12.25
CA GLU A 108 16.24 16.33 -12.65
C GLU A 108 15.94 15.15 -13.60
N CYS A 109 14.92 14.35 -13.29
CA CYS A 109 14.51 13.24 -14.13
C CYS A 109 14.02 13.70 -15.52
N ILE A 110 13.30 14.82 -15.57
CA ILE A 110 12.87 15.45 -16.81
C ILE A 110 14.08 16.00 -17.58
N GLY A 111 15.00 16.68 -16.88
CA GLY A 111 16.21 17.28 -17.46
C GLY A 111 17.15 16.24 -18.10
N VAL A 112 17.26 15.05 -17.50
CA VAL A 112 18.03 13.92 -18.06
C VAL A 112 17.31 13.26 -19.26
N GLY A 113 16.01 13.52 -19.44
CA GLY A 113 15.23 12.98 -20.56
C GLY A 113 14.69 11.57 -20.31
N LEU A 114 14.35 11.23 -19.06
CA LEU A 114 13.66 9.98 -18.77
C LEU A 114 12.28 9.91 -19.47
N PRO A 115 11.77 8.72 -19.82
CA PRO A 115 10.47 8.61 -20.48
C PRO A 115 9.31 9.12 -19.61
N ILE A 116 8.57 10.11 -20.13
CA ILE A 116 7.44 10.74 -19.42
C ILE A 116 6.11 10.15 -19.89
N LYS A 117 5.21 9.89 -18.93
CA LYS A 117 3.81 9.52 -19.20
C LYS A 117 2.87 10.45 -18.44
N THR A 118 2.17 11.30 -19.17
CA THR A 118 1.20 12.24 -18.59
C THR A 118 -0.14 11.55 -18.32
N LEU A 119 -0.62 11.65 -17.08
CA LEU A 119 -1.97 11.25 -16.70
C LEU A 119 -2.93 12.39 -17.03
N ARG A 120 -3.85 12.17 -17.98
CA ARG A 120 -4.72 13.23 -18.49
C ARG A 120 -6.09 13.31 -17.80
N TRP A 121 -6.53 12.27 -17.11
CA TRP A 121 -7.89 12.23 -16.55
C TRP A 121 -7.93 12.97 -15.22
N HIS A 122 -8.78 14.00 -15.14
CA HIS A 122 -9.08 14.69 -13.89
C HIS A 122 -10.44 14.26 -13.37
N TYR A 123 -10.44 13.61 -12.21
CA TYR A 123 -11.65 13.06 -11.57
C TYR A 123 -11.86 13.53 -10.13
N ARG A 124 -10.99 14.43 -9.62
CA ARG A 124 -11.12 15.00 -8.27
C ARG A 124 -12.30 15.95 -8.15
N SER A 125 -12.42 16.87 -9.11
CA SER A 125 -13.41 17.95 -9.05
C SER A 125 -14.78 17.46 -9.48
N LYS A 126 -15.77 17.59 -8.59
CA LYS A 126 -17.18 17.30 -8.86
C LYS A 126 -17.87 18.36 -9.73
N HIS A 127 -17.18 19.48 -9.98
CA HIS A 127 -17.63 20.53 -10.86
C HIS A 127 -16.47 21.02 -11.74
N GLU A 128 -16.71 21.13 -13.04
CA GLU A 128 -15.66 21.44 -14.03
C GLU A 128 -15.07 22.83 -13.84
N GLU A 129 -15.85 23.78 -13.31
CA GLU A 129 -15.37 25.14 -13.03
C GLU A 129 -14.16 25.20 -12.08
N LEU A 130 -14.01 24.21 -11.19
CA LEU A 130 -12.91 24.17 -10.22
C LEU A 130 -11.56 23.95 -10.90
N ILE A 131 -11.54 23.21 -12.01
CA ILE A 131 -10.31 22.82 -12.70
C ILE A 131 -10.14 23.52 -14.05
N ALA A 132 -11.21 24.07 -14.64
CA ALA A 132 -11.17 24.66 -15.97
C ALA A 132 -10.11 25.78 -16.11
N PHE A 133 -9.98 26.64 -15.08
CA PHE A 133 -8.93 27.65 -15.05
C PHE A 133 -7.54 27.02 -15.07
N SER A 134 -7.29 26.06 -14.17
CA SER A 134 -5.99 25.40 -14.08
C SER A 134 -5.65 24.62 -15.34
N ASN A 135 -6.60 23.87 -15.90
CA ASN A 135 -6.44 23.13 -17.14
C ASN A 135 -6.02 24.05 -18.29
N HIS A 136 -6.69 25.20 -18.44
CA HIS A 136 -6.40 26.15 -19.50
C HIS A 136 -5.03 26.83 -19.34
N HIS A 137 -4.67 27.29 -18.13
CA HIS A 137 -3.47 28.09 -17.92
C HIS A 137 -2.20 27.30 -17.57
N PHE A 138 -2.31 26.13 -16.94
CA PHE A 138 -1.15 25.34 -16.48
C PHE A 138 -0.92 24.08 -17.33
N TYR A 139 -1.99 23.48 -17.85
CA TYR A 139 -1.94 22.20 -18.57
C TYR A 139 -2.33 22.31 -20.04
N ASN A 140 -2.40 23.53 -20.60
CA ASN A 140 -2.70 23.80 -22.02
C ASN A 140 -3.99 23.15 -22.54
N GLY A 141 -4.98 22.94 -21.67
CA GLY A 141 -6.25 22.27 -22.03
C GLY A 141 -6.12 20.77 -22.31
N THR A 142 -5.00 20.15 -21.95
CA THR A 142 -4.74 18.72 -22.25
C THR A 142 -5.40 17.76 -21.27
N LEU A 143 -5.84 18.24 -20.10
CA LEU A 143 -6.56 17.40 -19.14
C LEU A 143 -7.98 17.14 -19.65
N ILE A 144 -8.40 15.88 -19.52
CA ILE A 144 -9.75 15.40 -19.77
C ILE A 144 -10.55 15.61 -18.48
N THR A 145 -11.46 16.58 -18.52
CA THR A 145 -12.40 16.90 -17.44
C THR A 145 -13.80 16.44 -17.83
N PHE A 146 -14.63 16.19 -16.82
CA PHE A 146 -15.99 15.72 -17.01
C PHE A 146 -16.96 16.77 -16.44
N PRO A 147 -17.99 17.20 -17.20
CA PRO A 147 -18.97 18.15 -16.71
C PRO A 147 -19.83 17.53 -15.61
N SER A 148 -20.36 18.34 -14.70
CA SER A 148 -21.36 17.88 -13.72
C SER A 148 -22.75 17.84 -14.34
N ALA A 149 -23.60 16.90 -13.92
CA ALA A 149 -25.02 16.88 -14.30
C ALA A 149 -25.79 18.05 -13.67
N ILE A 150 -25.21 18.68 -12.65
CA ILE A 150 -25.80 19.81 -11.94
C ILE A 150 -25.23 21.09 -12.55
N ALA A 151 -26.03 21.78 -13.35
CA ALA A 151 -25.56 22.90 -14.17
C ALA A 151 -25.27 24.18 -13.36
N LYS A 152 -26.06 24.43 -12.31
CA LYS A 152 -25.86 25.52 -11.35
C LYS A 152 -26.36 25.09 -9.98
N HIS A 153 -25.47 25.04 -8.99
CA HIS A 153 -25.86 24.73 -7.62
C HIS A 153 -25.02 25.53 -6.63
N GLU A 154 -25.67 26.07 -5.61
CA GLU A 154 -25.04 26.95 -4.63
C GLU A 154 -23.85 26.28 -3.91
N ALA A 155 -23.90 24.96 -3.76
CA ALA A 155 -22.89 24.14 -3.07
C ALA A 155 -21.78 23.58 -3.97
N LEU A 156 -21.73 23.90 -5.28
CA LEU A 156 -20.73 23.38 -6.22
C LEU A 156 -20.03 24.52 -6.97
N GLY A 157 -18.81 24.28 -7.43
CA GLY A 157 -18.08 25.20 -8.30
C GLY A 157 -17.40 26.36 -7.56
N LEU A 158 -17.16 27.46 -8.27
CA LEU A 158 -16.43 28.63 -7.77
C LEU A 158 -17.40 29.74 -7.36
N LYS A 159 -17.30 30.22 -6.11
CA LYS A 159 -18.06 31.37 -5.61
C LYS A 159 -17.11 32.48 -5.18
N LEU A 160 -17.41 33.71 -5.60
CA LEU A 160 -16.72 34.91 -5.15
C LEU A 160 -17.48 35.58 -4.01
N VAL A 161 -16.79 35.95 -2.94
CA VAL A 161 -17.28 36.77 -1.83
C VAL A 161 -16.42 38.03 -1.77
N TYR A 162 -17.00 39.16 -2.19
CA TYR A 162 -16.33 40.45 -2.19
C TYR A 162 -16.56 41.19 -0.86
N VAL A 163 -15.49 41.64 -0.22
CA VAL A 163 -15.48 42.34 1.07
C VAL A 163 -15.11 43.82 0.84
N PRO A 164 -16.08 44.71 0.56
CA PRO A 164 -15.80 46.10 0.18
C PRO A 164 -15.11 46.91 1.30
N ASP A 165 -15.36 46.55 2.55
CA ASP A 165 -14.82 47.24 3.73
C ASP A 165 -13.51 46.59 4.23
N GLY A 166 -12.90 45.71 3.43
CA GLY A 166 -11.62 45.08 3.74
C GLY A 166 -10.49 46.11 3.71
N ILE A 167 -9.68 46.14 4.76
CA ILE A 167 -8.53 47.05 4.88
C ILE A 167 -7.30 46.20 5.17
N TYR A 168 -6.28 46.34 4.31
CA TYR A 168 -5.00 45.67 4.46
C TYR A 168 -4.04 46.54 5.29
N ASP A 169 -3.68 46.07 6.48
CA ASP A 169 -2.78 46.80 7.39
C ASP A 169 -1.30 46.63 6.99
N ARG A 170 -0.92 47.27 5.88
CA ARG A 170 0.44 47.20 5.32
C ARG A 170 1.54 47.60 6.32
N GLY A 171 1.27 48.60 7.15
CA GLY A 171 2.24 49.20 8.07
C GLY A 171 2.32 48.50 9.43
N GLY A 172 1.27 47.77 9.82
CA GLY A 172 1.22 46.99 11.05
C GLY A 172 1.28 45.49 10.79
N ARG A 173 0.17 44.79 11.02
CA ARG A 173 0.13 43.30 11.08
C ARG A 173 0.19 42.62 9.71
N ARG A 174 0.04 43.37 8.61
CA ARG A 174 0.01 42.86 7.22
C ARG A 174 -1.10 41.81 7.00
N ASP A 175 -2.23 42.04 7.65
CA ASP A 175 -3.44 41.24 7.56
C ASP A 175 -4.64 42.09 7.09
N ASN A 176 -5.77 41.43 6.87
CA ASN A 176 -7.05 42.04 6.62
C ASN A 176 -8.09 41.40 7.55
N ILE A 177 -8.26 42.02 8.72
CA ILE A 177 -9.12 41.55 9.82
C ILE A 177 -10.57 41.41 9.35
N LYS A 178 -11.07 42.34 8.53
CA LYS A 178 -12.45 42.30 8.03
C LYS A 178 -12.69 41.11 7.12
N GLU A 179 -11.71 40.78 6.27
CA GLU A 179 -11.77 39.56 5.47
C GLU A 179 -11.69 38.30 6.33
N ALA A 180 -10.84 38.29 7.36
CA ALA A 180 -10.73 37.17 8.30
C ALA A 180 -12.04 36.93 9.08
N GLU A 181 -12.72 38.00 9.52
CA GLU A 181 -14.05 37.92 10.16
C GLU A 181 -15.10 37.29 9.23
N VAL A 182 -15.07 37.63 7.93
CA VAL A 182 -15.96 37.07 6.90
C VAL A 182 -15.64 35.60 6.64
N VAL A 183 -14.36 35.25 6.53
CA VAL A 183 -13.91 33.85 6.38
C VAL A 183 -14.39 33.01 7.55
N ALA A 184 -14.18 33.49 8.78
CA ALA A 184 -14.69 32.81 9.95
C ALA A 184 -16.24 32.69 9.91
N ASN A 185 -16.99 33.62 9.32
CA ASN A 185 -18.45 33.51 9.26
C ASN A 185 -18.85 32.35 8.34
N LEU A 186 -18.18 32.27 7.18
CA LEU A 186 -18.38 31.22 6.20
C LEU A 186 -18.02 29.84 6.75
N VAL A 187 -17.01 29.74 7.62
CA VAL A 187 -16.64 28.49 8.30
C VAL A 187 -17.79 27.98 9.16
N PHE A 188 -18.35 28.81 10.02
CA PHE A 188 -19.47 28.41 10.90
C PHE A 188 -20.77 28.21 10.12
N GLU A 189 -21.04 29.02 9.07
CA GLU A 189 -22.16 28.78 8.14
C GLU A 189 -22.04 27.41 7.45
N HIS A 190 -20.82 27.02 7.04
CA HIS A 190 -20.57 25.71 6.46
C HIS A 190 -20.85 24.58 7.46
N PHE A 191 -20.38 24.69 8.70
CA PHE A 191 -20.66 23.68 9.72
C PHE A 191 -22.16 23.51 9.99
N GLN A 192 -22.94 24.60 9.89
CA GLN A 192 -24.40 24.55 10.02
C GLN A 192 -25.09 23.93 8.80
N LYS A 193 -24.71 24.34 7.58
CA LYS A 193 -25.42 23.96 6.35
C LYS A 193 -24.95 22.63 5.76
N TYR A 194 -23.69 22.28 5.96
CA TYR A 194 -23.04 21.11 5.37
C TYR A 194 -22.14 20.36 6.37
N PRO A 195 -22.69 19.88 7.51
CA PRO A 195 -21.90 19.23 8.57
C PRO A 195 -21.16 17.98 8.10
N ASN A 196 -21.67 17.27 7.10
CA ASN A 196 -21.04 16.05 6.59
C ASN A 196 -19.94 16.29 5.55
N LYS A 197 -19.66 17.56 5.21
CA LYS A 197 -18.65 17.92 4.19
C LYS A 197 -17.40 18.47 4.85
N THR A 198 -16.26 17.97 4.40
CA THR A 198 -14.95 18.40 4.90
C THR A 198 -14.65 19.84 4.44
N LEU A 199 -13.98 20.61 5.30
CA LEU A 199 -13.71 22.04 5.10
C LEU A 199 -12.23 22.36 5.33
N GLY A 200 -11.66 23.22 4.49
CA GLY A 200 -10.33 23.79 4.70
C GLY A 200 -10.30 25.28 4.33
N VAL A 201 -9.41 26.03 4.98
CA VAL A 201 -9.15 27.43 4.67
C VAL A 201 -7.71 27.58 4.21
N ILE A 202 -7.51 28.22 3.05
CA ILE A 202 -6.19 28.54 2.50
C ILE A 202 -6.03 30.05 2.46
N THR A 203 -4.98 30.58 3.08
CA THR A 203 -4.66 32.00 3.06
C THR A 203 -3.42 32.27 2.20
N PHE A 204 -3.36 33.46 1.59
CA PHE A 204 -2.24 33.84 0.73
C PHE A 204 -0.99 34.28 1.50
N SER A 205 -1.11 34.58 2.80
CA SER A 205 -0.02 34.96 3.68
C SER A 205 -0.16 34.31 5.06
N ILE A 206 0.96 34.20 5.77
CA ILE A 206 1.00 33.73 7.16
C ILE A 206 0.25 34.70 8.08
N ALA A 207 0.45 36.01 7.89
CA ALA A 207 -0.25 37.04 8.68
C ALA A 207 -1.78 36.92 8.56
N GLN A 208 -2.29 36.66 7.35
CA GLN A 208 -3.72 36.43 7.14
C GLN A 208 -4.19 35.10 7.74
N MET A 209 -3.34 34.06 7.73
CA MET A 209 -3.62 32.78 8.39
C MET A 209 -3.90 32.99 9.88
N THR A 210 -2.99 33.69 10.57
CA THR A 210 -3.11 34.00 12.00
C THR A 210 -4.35 34.84 12.28
N ALA A 211 -4.64 35.84 11.46
CA ALA A 211 -5.85 36.67 11.61
C ALA A 211 -7.15 35.84 11.46
N VAL A 212 -7.18 34.88 10.53
CA VAL A 212 -8.31 33.96 10.35
C VAL A 212 -8.45 33.02 11.54
N GLU A 213 -7.35 32.44 12.03
CA GLU A 213 -7.35 31.58 13.22
C GLU A 213 -7.84 32.34 14.46
N GLU A 214 -7.37 33.56 14.69
CA GLU A 214 -7.85 34.44 15.78
C GLU A 214 -9.36 34.70 15.66
N ALA A 215 -9.86 35.00 14.46
CA ALA A 215 -11.27 35.25 14.22
C ALA A 215 -12.13 33.99 14.46
N ILE A 216 -11.65 32.81 14.06
CA ILE A 216 -12.32 31.52 14.29
C ILE A 216 -12.36 31.20 15.79
N GLU A 217 -11.23 31.34 16.49
CA GLU A 217 -11.12 31.07 17.92
C GLU A 217 -12.04 31.98 18.74
N GLN A 218 -12.14 33.27 18.38
CA GLN A 218 -13.10 34.18 19.00
C GLN A 218 -14.55 33.70 18.84
N ARG A 219 -14.94 33.20 17.66
CA ARG A 219 -16.30 32.67 17.44
C ARG A 219 -16.54 31.35 18.15
N ARG A 220 -15.55 30.46 18.14
CA ARG A 220 -15.60 29.15 18.81
C ARG A 220 -15.94 29.29 20.29
N ARG A 221 -15.37 30.30 20.98
CA ARG A 221 -15.71 30.60 22.39
C ARG A 221 -17.18 30.94 22.63
N HIS A 222 -17.87 31.46 21.63
CA HIS A 222 -19.29 31.85 21.72
C HIS A 222 -20.24 30.77 21.17
N GLN A 223 -19.73 29.71 20.53
CA GLN A 223 -20.52 28.65 19.89
C GLN A 223 -19.90 27.25 20.15
N PRO A 224 -19.96 26.75 21.40
CA PRO A 224 -19.35 25.47 21.78
C PRO A 224 -19.96 24.25 21.07
N GLU A 225 -21.13 24.37 20.45
CA GLU A 225 -21.77 23.30 19.69
C GLU A 225 -20.97 22.83 18.46
N PHE A 226 -20.08 23.67 17.92
CA PHE A 226 -19.25 23.32 16.74
C PHE A 226 -17.88 22.72 17.11
N GLU A 227 -17.60 22.51 18.39
CA GLU A 227 -16.29 22.03 18.88
C GLU A 227 -15.85 20.72 18.22
N HIS A 228 -16.80 19.83 17.90
CA HIS A 228 -16.48 18.53 17.32
C HIS A 228 -15.86 18.62 15.91
N PHE A 229 -16.03 19.74 15.20
CA PHE A 229 -15.49 19.94 13.85
C PHE A 229 -13.98 20.28 13.86
N PHE A 230 -13.45 20.73 15.00
CA PHE A 230 -12.04 21.14 15.16
C PHE A 230 -11.12 19.98 15.61
N LYS A 231 -11.45 18.74 15.22
CA LYS A 231 -10.59 17.59 15.51
C LYS A 231 -9.34 17.61 14.62
N GLU A 232 -8.20 17.31 15.23
CA GLU A 232 -6.95 17.09 14.51
C GLU A 232 -7.00 15.76 13.75
N ASP A 233 -7.53 15.81 12.53
CA ASP A 233 -7.46 14.71 11.56
C ASP A 233 -6.88 15.24 10.25
N ARG A 234 -5.78 14.62 9.78
CA ARG A 234 -5.12 15.03 8.54
C ARG A 234 -6.02 14.82 7.32
N LEU A 235 -6.76 13.71 7.27
CA LEU A 235 -7.52 13.34 6.07
C LEU A 235 -8.85 14.09 5.97
N GLU A 236 -9.55 14.25 7.09
CA GLU A 236 -10.93 14.79 7.08
C GLU A 236 -11.13 16.01 8.00
N GLY A 237 -10.16 16.34 8.86
CA GLY A 237 -10.28 17.41 9.84
C GLY A 237 -10.27 18.81 9.23
N PHE A 238 -10.86 19.77 9.94
CA PHE A 238 -10.78 21.17 9.57
C PHE A 238 -9.33 21.69 9.65
N PHE A 239 -8.92 22.53 8.70
CA PHE A 239 -7.61 23.19 8.76
C PHE A 239 -7.67 24.65 8.30
N VAL A 240 -6.72 25.44 8.81
CA VAL A 240 -6.34 26.76 8.28
C VAL A 240 -4.86 26.70 7.93
N LYS A 241 -4.51 26.98 6.67
CA LYS A 241 -3.13 26.85 6.18
C LYS A 241 -2.79 27.98 5.20
N ASN A 242 -1.51 28.31 5.07
CA ASN A 242 -1.02 29.19 4.01
C ASN A 242 -0.77 28.41 2.70
N LEU A 243 -0.40 29.12 1.64
CA LEU A 243 -0.09 28.53 0.31
C LEU A 243 0.98 27.43 0.35
N GLU A 244 2.00 27.57 1.21
CA GLU A 244 3.11 26.60 1.33
C GLU A 244 2.66 25.30 2.00
N ASN A 245 1.76 25.36 2.98
CA ASN A 245 1.36 24.20 3.78
C ASN A 245 0.17 23.42 3.20
N ALA A 246 -0.50 23.95 2.17
CA ALA A 246 -1.73 23.38 1.62
C ALA A 246 -1.50 22.21 0.65
N GLN A 247 -0.26 21.82 0.35
CA GLN A 247 0.00 20.73 -0.60
C GLN A 247 -0.36 19.36 -0.04
N GLY A 248 -0.93 18.51 -0.89
CA GLY A 248 -1.39 17.17 -0.53
C GLY A 248 -2.70 17.12 0.26
N ASP A 249 -3.16 18.25 0.82
CA ASP A 249 -4.45 18.33 1.49
C ASP A 249 -5.57 18.67 0.50
N GLU A 250 -6.72 18.05 0.68
CA GLU A 250 -7.90 18.29 -0.12
C GLU A 250 -9.15 18.20 0.75
N ARG A 251 -10.16 19.01 0.42
CA ARG A 251 -11.43 19.06 1.16
C ARG A 251 -12.58 19.22 0.17
N ASP A 252 -13.78 18.86 0.61
CA ASP A 252 -14.98 19.04 -0.22
C ASP A 252 -15.20 20.52 -0.48
N VAL A 253 -15.01 21.36 0.53
CA VAL A 253 -15.08 22.81 0.44
C VAL A 253 -13.75 23.44 0.85
N ILE A 254 -13.23 24.35 0.02
CA ILE A 254 -12.07 25.18 0.34
C ILE A 254 -12.49 26.65 0.32
N ILE A 255 -12.20 27.37 1.40
CA ILE A 255 -12.29 28.84 1.45
C ILE A 255 -10.90 29.39 1.21
N ILE A 256 -10.76 30.26 0.22
CA ILE A 256 -9.49 30.92 -0.10
C ILE A 256 -9.59 32.38 0.34
N SER A 257 -8.70 32.83 1.22
CA SER A 257 -8.60 34.24 1.65
C SER A 257 -7.35 34.87 1.04
N LEU A 258 -7.55 35.93 0.25
CA LEU A 258 -6.45 36.71 -0.32
C LEU A 258 -5.74 37.55 0.74
N GLY A 259 -6.47 38.18 1.66
CA GLY A 259 -5.93 39.03 2.72
C GLY A 259 -5.30 40.34 2.25
N TYR A 260 -4.93 40.46 0.98
CA TYR A 260 -4.40 41.70 0.39
C TYR A 260 -5.51 42.60 -0.12
N GLY A 261 -5.32 43.91 0.02
CA GLY A 261 -6.26 44.89 -0.53
C GLY A 261 -5.86 46.34 -0.32
N TYR A 262 -6.87 47.21 -0.27
CA TYR A 262 -6.69 48.63 -0.03
C TYR A 262 -6.16 48.89 1.39
N ASP A 263 -5.14 49.74 1.52
CA ASP A 263 -4.69 50.23 2.81
C ASP A 263 -5.68 51.28 3.39
N PRO A 264 -5.49 51.77 4.64
CA PRO A 264 -6.34 52.81 5.21
C PRO A 264 -6.38 54.11 4.40
N GLN A 265 -5.38 54.36 3.54
CA GLN A 265 -5.31 55.50 2.62
C GLN A 265 -5.93 55.20 1.24
N ARG A 266 -6.58 54.04 1.07
CA ARG A 266 -7.18 53.55 -0.17
C ARG A 266 -6.21 53.38 -1.33
N GLN A 267 -4.98 52.94 -1.03
CA GLN A 267 -4.00 52.54 -2.04
C GLN A 267 -3.79 51.03 -2.03
N ILE A 268 -3.56 50.46 -3.22
CA ILE A 268 -3.21 49.04 -3.38
C ILE A 268 -1.72 48.95 -3.70
N THR A 269 -1.02 48.06 -3.00
CA THR A 269 0.35 47.69 -3.35
C THR A 269 0.32 46.49 -4.29
N MET A 270 1.07 46.54 -5.39
CA MET A 270 1.19 45.45 -6.36
C MET A 270 2.15 44.34 -5.89
N ASN A 271 2.16 44.07 -4.59
CA ASN A 271 2.97 43.05 -3.94
C ASN A 271 2.06 42.15 -3.08
N PHE A 272 1.70 41.00 -3.64
CA PHE A 272 0.85 39.95 -3.08
C PHE A 272 1.70 38.82 -2.46
N GLY A 273 2.83 39.20 -1.85
CA GLY A 273 3.71 38.30 -1.10
C GLY A 273 4.22 37.12 -1.93
N PRO A 274 3.96 35.86 -1.52
CA PRO A 274 4.46 34.65 -2.20
C PRO A 274 4.10 34.56 -3.68
N ILE A 275 2.99 35.18 -4.10
CA ILE A 275 2.52 35.15 -5.50
C ILE A 275 3.40 35.99 -6.43
N ASN A 276 4.04 37.05 -5.92
CA ASN A 276 4.94 37.89 -6.71
C ASN A 276 6.34 37.27 -6.89
N LYS A 277 6.67 36.20 -6.14
CA LYS A 277 7.96 35.53 -6.18
C LYS A 277 8.01 34.49 -7.30
N ALA A 278 9.21 33.96 -7.56
CA ALA A 278 9.38 32.82 -8.46
C ALA A 278 8.60 31.60 -7.94
N GLY A 279 7.88 30.91 -8.83
CA GLY A 279 6.97 29.81 -8.46
C GLY A 279 5.63 30.28 -7.88
N GLY A 280 5.33 31.59 -7.87
CA GLY A 280 4.06 32.13 -7.40
C GLY A 280 2.85 31.59 -8.18
N GLU A 281 3.04 31.31 -9.47
CA GLU A 281 2.06 30.62 -10.31
C GLU A 281 1.74 29.21 -9.82
N ARG A 282 2.77 28.45 -9.39
CA ARG A 282 2.60 27.08 -8.86
C ARG A 282 1.85 27.10 -7.52
N ARG A 283 2.15 28.08 -6.65
CA ARG A 283 1.40 28.31 -5.38
C ARG A 283 -0.08 28.57 -5.64
N LEU A 284 -0.39 29.42 -6.61
CA LEU A 284 -1.76 29.68 -7.00
C LEU A 284 -2.44 28.40 -7.52
N ASN A 285 -1.78 27.65 -8.41
CA ASN A 285 -2.33 26.39 -8.95
C ASN A 285 -2.64 25.39 -7.84
N VAL A 286 -1.74 25.25 -6.85
CA VAL A 286 -1.98 24.39 -5.69
C VAL A 286 -3.23 24.85 -4.95
N ALA A 287 -3.33 26.11 -4.55
CA ALA A 287 -4.46 26.62 -3.77
C ALA A 287 -5.82 26.40 -4.44
N ILE A 288 -5.92 26.70 -5.75
CA ILE A 288 -7.21 26.65 -6.46
C ILE A 288 -7.64 25.22 -6.83
N THR A 289 -6.75 24.22 -6.71
CA THR A 289 -7.02 22.82 -7.04
C THR A 289 -7.27 21.91 -5.84
N ARG A 290 -7.36 22.46 -4.62
CA ARG A 290 -7.58 21.69 -3.38
C ARG A 290 -9.03 21.30 -3.11
N ALA A 291 -10.00 21.97 -3.75
CA ALA A 291 -11.42 21.69 -3.55
C ALA A 291 -11.89 20.51 -4.41
N ARG A 292 -12.64 19.58 -3.80
CA ARG A 292 -13.35 18.52 -4.53
C ARG A 292 -14.71 19.02 -5.05
N GLU A 293 -15.44 19.83 -4.29
CA GLU A 293 -16.81 20.24 -4.66
C GLU A 293 -16.98 21.74 -4.85
N ARG A 294 -16.39 22.56 -3.95
CA ARG A 294 -16.62 24.00 -3.92
C ARG A 294 -15.40 24.79 -3.49
N THR A 295 -15.12 25.87 -4.22
CA THR A 295 -14.16 26.90 -3.80
C THR A 295 -14.89 28.20 -3.52
N ILE A 296 -14.66 28.79 -2.35
CA ILE A 296 -15.14 30.13 -2.01
C ILE A 296 -13.95 31.07 -1.95
N LEU A 297 -13.81 31.94 -2.95
CA LEU A 297 -12.76 32.97 -2.97
C LEU A 297 -13.26 34.22 -2.23
N VAL A 298 -12.61 34.58 -1.14
CA VAL A 298 -12.87 35.79 -0.36
C VAL A 298 -11.79 36.83 -0.70
N THR A 299 -12.21 38.02 -1.10
CA THR A 299 -11.32 39.09 -1.54
C THR A 299 -11.88 40.47 -1.22
N SER A 300 -11.01 41.44 -0.92
CA SER A 300 -11.35 42.87 -0.83
C SER A 300 -10.99 43.68 -2.07
N ILE A 301 -10.47 43.03 -3.12
CA ILE A 301 -10.10 43.64 -4.40
C ILE A 301 -10.74 42.92 -5.59
N LYS A 302 -10.87 43.64 -6.71
CA LYS A 302 -11.36 43.14 -7.99
C LYS A 302 -10.25 42.92 -9.00
N SER A 303 -10.55 42.18 -10.06
CA SER A 303 -9.63 41.97 -11.18
C SER A 303 -9.18 43.28 -11.85
N SER A 304 -10.06 44.31 -11.85
CA SER A 304 -9.79 45.65 -12.37
C SER A 304 -8.77 46.43 -11.57
N ASP A 305 -8.61 46.11 -10.29
CA ASP A 305 -7.79 46.89 -9.35
C ASP A 305 -6.31 46.52 -9.46
N ILE A 306 -6.00 45.39 -10.10
CA ILE A 306 -4.63 44.91 -10.33
C ILE A 306 -4.05 45.56 -11.59
N ASP A 307 -3.10 46.48 -11.38
CA ASP A 307 -2.37 47.15 -12.45
C ASP A 307 -1.15 46.35 -12.93
N MET A 308 -1.25 45.87 -14.16
CA MET A 308 -0.25 45.05 -14.85
C MET A 308 0.95 45.84 -15.38
N LYS A 309 0.91 47.18 -15.36
CA LYS A 309 2.04 48.02 -15.79
C LYS A 309 3.23 47.92 -14.84
N SER A 310 2.98 47.56 -13.58
CA SER A 310 3.94 47.61 -12.49
C SER A 310 4.84 46.38 -12.38
N THR A 311 4.38 45.19 -12.77
CA THR A 311 5.08 43.92 -12.53
C THR A 311 4.75 42.89 -13.63
N LYS A 312 5.76 42.11 -14.07
CA LYS A 312 5.61 41.02 -15.05
C LYS A 312 5.63 39.61 -14.43
N ALA A 313 5.46 39.51 -13.12
CA ALA A 313 5.48 38.24 -12.41
C ALA A 313 4.32 37.36 -12.88
N GLU A 314 4.61 36.12 -13.28
CA GLU A 314 3.62 35.20 -13.85
C GLU A 314 2.50 34.89 -12.86
N GLY A 315 2.82 34.68 -11.58
CA GLY A 315 1.84 34.49 -10.52
C GLY A 315 0.84 35.64 -10.40
N MET A 316 1.29 36.90 -10.50
CA MET A 316 0.39 38.08 -10.46
C MET A 316 -0.51 38.16 -11.70
N VAL A 317 0.02 37.81 -12.88
CA VAL A 317 -0.77 37.74 -14.12
C VAL A 317 -1.90 36.73 -13.98
N LEU A 318 -1.58 35.55 -13.45
CA LEU A 318 -2.56 34.48 -13.26
C LEU A 318 -3.55 34.79 -12.14
N LEU A 319 -3.11 35.45 -11.06
CA LEU A 319 -4.01 35.91 -10.01
C LEU A 319 -5.07 36.87 -10.54
N LYS A 320 -4.66 37.85 -11.37
CA LYS A 320 -5.61 38.76 -12.03
C LYS A 320 -6.62 38.01 -12.89
N LYS A 321 -6.16 37.07 -13.71
CA LYS A 321 -7.03 36.24 -14.56
C LYS A 321 -7.95 35.36 -13.72
N TYR A 322 -7.49 34.84 -12.60
CA TYR A 322 -8.30 34.01 -11.70
C TYR A 322 -9.39 34.83 -11.00
N LEU A 323 -9.09 36.07 -10.59
CA LEU A 323 -10.11 37.00 -10.09
C LEU A 323 -11.15 37.32 -11.16
N GLU A 324 -10.72 37.58 -12.39
CA GLU A 324 -11.63 37.82 -13.52
C GLU A 324 -12.51 36.58 -13.80
N TYR A 325 -11.93 35.38 -13.69
CA TYR A 325 -12.65 34.12 -13.80
C TYR A 325 -13.64 33.91 -12.65
N ALA A 326 -13.30 34.28 -11.43
CA ALA A 326 -14.22 34.23 -10.29
C ALA A 326 -15.38 35.25 -10.42
N GLU A 327 -15.14 36.40 -11.06
CA GLU A 327 -16.15 37.44 -11.30
C GLU A 327 -17.12 37.11 -12.46
N LYS A 328 -16.59 36.59 -13.57
CA LYS A 328 -17.34 36.40 -14.82
C LYS A 328 -17.66 34.93 -15.13
N GLY A 329 -17.10 33.99 -14.36
CA GLY A 329 -17.20 32.56 -14.60
C GLY A 329 -16.44 32.08 -15.85
N PRO A 330 -16.82 30.91 -16.41
CA PRO A 330 -16.18 30.31 -17.58
C PRO A 330 -16.07 31.19 -18.82
N ALA A 331 -16.92 32.21 -18.94
CA ALA A 331 -16.85 33.18 -20.03
C ALA A 331 -15.52 33.97 -20.06
N ALA A 332 -14.82 34.10 -18.92
CA ALA A 332 -13.54 34.80 -18.83
C ALA A 332 -12.39 34.08 -19.55
N LEU A 333 -12.46 32.75 -19.71
CA LEU A 333 -11.36 31.98 -20.29
C LEU A 333 -11.20 32.20 -21.81
N ASN A 334 -12.14 32.91 -22.45
CA ASN A 334 -12.17 33.13 -23.91
C ASN A 334 -11.88 31.86 -24.71
N LEU A 335 -12.26 30.69 -24.17
CA LEU A 335 -12.10 29.42 -24.85
C LEU A 335 -12.79 29.53 -26.20
N PRO A 336 -12.21 28.98 -27.28
CA PRO A 336 -12.93 28.89 -28.55
C PRO A 336 -14.24 28.19 -28.21
N LYS A 337 -15.35 28.94 -28.27
CA LYS A 337 -16.67 28.35 -28.19
C LYS A 337 -16.68 27.34 -29.33
N GLN A 338 -16.50 26.04 -29.04
CA GLN A 338 -17.10 25.04 -29.89
C GLN A 338 -18.54 25.51 -30.00
N LYS A 339 -18.92 25.93 -31.20
CA LYS A 339 -20.11 26.77 -31.40
C LYS A 339 -21.26 26.12 -30.65
N GLN A 340 -21.66 26.74 -29.54
CA GLN A 340 -22.76 26.24 -28.72
C GLN A 340 -23.96 26.13 -29.66
N GLY A 341 -24.38 24.90 -29.97
CA GLY A 341 -25.46 24.63 -30.93
C GLY A 341 -25.11 23.77 -32.15
N GLU A 342 -23.83 23.51 -32.46
CA GLU A 342 -23.47 22.63 -33.58
C GLU A 342 -23.29 21.16 -33.13
N PHE A 343 -24.10 20.29 -33.71
CA PHE A 343 -23.99 18.83 -33.60
C PHE A 343 -22.85 18.32 -34.50
N GLU A 344 -22.13 17.27 -34.08
CA GLU A 344 -21.04 16.70 -34.90
C GLU A 344 -21.57 15.84 -36.04
N SER A 345 -22.76 15.26 -35.87
CA SER A 345 -23.37 14.37 -36.83
C SER A 345 -24.85 14.70 -37.07
N PRO A 346 -25.38 14.39 -38.28
CA PRO A 346 -26.82 14.50 -38.55
C PRO A 346 -27.67 13.62 -37.62
N ILE A 347 -27.09 12.54 -37.08
CA ILE A 347 -27.77 11.65 -36.14
C ILE A 347 -27.99 12.35 -34.81
N GLU A 348 -26.98 13.04 -34.27
CA GLU A 348 -27.12 13.84 -33.05
C GLU A 348 -28.20 14.92 -33.19
N GLU A 349 -28.21 15.63 -34.32
CA GLU A 349 -29.22 16.65 -34.61
C GLU A 349 -30.64 16.06 -34.65
N ASP A 350 -30.76 14.91 -35.30
CA ASP A 350 -32.02 14.18 -35.39
C ASP A 350 -32.51 13.67 -34.02
N VAL A 351 -31.63 13.11 -33.19
CA VAL A 351 -31.95 12.72 -31.80
C VAL A 351 -32.36 13.94 -30.98
N ALA A 352 -31.64 15.06 -31.11
CA ALA A 352 -31.98 16.29 -30.41
C ALA A 352 -33.38 16.80 -30.80
N ASN A 353 -33.75 16.69 -32.07
CA ASN A 353 -35.09 17.05 -32.53
C ASN A 353 -36.17 16.14 -31.94
N VAL A 354 -35.91 14.83 -31.83
CA VAL A 354 -36.82 13.89 -31.15
C VAL A 354 -36.99 14.29 -29.68
N VAL A 355 -35.89 14.59 -28.96
CA VAL A 355 -35.98 15.00 -27.55
C VAL A 355 -36.74 16.31 -27.37
N ARG A 356 -36.56 17.28 -28.29
CA ARG A 356 -37.35 18.52 -28.32
C ARG A 356 -38.84 18.26 -28.56
N GLN A 357 -39.19 17.33 -29.46
CA GLN A 357 -40.57 16.92 -29.70
C GLN A 357 -41.21 16.23 -28.48
N LEU A 358 -40.40 15.56 -27.66
CA LEU A 358 -40.82 15.01 -26.36
C LEU A 358 -41.00 16.08 -25.26
N GLY A 359 -40.73 17.37 -25.57
CA GLY A 359 -40.97 18.50 -24.68
C GLY A 359 -39.79 18.87 -23.77
N TYR A 360 -38.58 18.35 -24.03
CA TYR A 360 -37.39 18.64 -23.23
C TYR A 360 -36.42 19.60 -23.94
N THR A 361 -35.72 20.40 -23.14
CA THR A 361 -34.66 21.28 -23.65
C THR A 361 -33.36 20.48 -23.80
N VAL A 362 -32.66 20.70 -24.90
CA VAL A 362 -31.46 19.96 -25.27
C VAL A 362 -30.28 20.91 -25.37
N VAL A 363 -29.17 20.55 -24.73
CA VAL A 363 -27.89 21.27 -24.81
C VAL A 363 -26.86 20.36 -25.48
N PRO A 364 -26.38 20.70 -26.69
CA PRO A 364 -25.30 19.94 -27.32
C PRO A 364 -23.96 20.25 -26.64
N LYS A 365 -23.06 19.26 -26.63
CA LYS A 365 -21.66 19.34 -26.16
C LYS A 365 -21.53 19.97 -24.78
N VAL A 366 -22.05 19.29 -23.77
CA VAL A 366 -21.92 19.72 -22.39
C VAL A 366 -20.49 19.48 -21.92
N GLY A 367 -19.82 20.53 -21.43
CA GLY A 367 -18.47 20.50 -20.87
C GLY A 367 -17.45 21.34 -21.65
N TYR A 368 -16.30 21.61 -21.04
CA TYR A 368 -15.22 22.45 -21.60
C TYR A 368 -13.99 21.65 -22.08
N SER A 369 -14.00 20.34 -21.87
CA SER A 369 -12.88 19.44 -22.14
C SER A 369 -12.89 18.87 -23.56
N SER A 370 -11.84 18.11 -23.89
CA SER A 370 -11.74 17.37 -25.16
C SER A 370 -12.73 16.20 -25.29
N CYS A 371 -13.40 15.81 -24.21
CA CYS A 371 -14.40 14.74 -24.22
C CYS A 371 -15.72 15.20 -23.57
N PRO A 372 -16.47 16.14 -24.19
CA PRO A 372 -17.76 16.59 -23.69
C PRO A 372 -18.78 15.45 -23.67
N ILE A 373 -19.94 15.68 -23.05
CA ILE A 373 -21.13 14.85 -23.25
C ILE A 373 -21.82 15.36 -24.50
N ASP A 374 -22.06 14.47 -25.46
CA ASP A 374 -22.55 14.84 -26.79
C ASP A 374 -23.86 15.62 -26.71
N ILE A 375 -24.81 15.15 -25.89
CA ILE A 375 -26.07 15.84 -25.64
C ILE A 375 -26.48 15.76 -24.16
N GLY A 376 -26.79 16.90 -23.53
CA GLY A 376 -27.46 16.98 -22.23
C GLY A 376 -28.96 17.29 -22.37
N VAL A 377 -29.81 16.50 -21.71
CA VAL A 377 -31.25 16.74 -21.60
C VAL A 377 -31.53 17.50 -20.31
N VAL A 378 -32.11 18.68 -20.40
CA VAL A 378 -32.35 19.57 -19.26
C VAL A 378 -33.72 19.31 -18.65
N ASP A 379 -33.77 19.28 -17.32
CA ASP A 379 -34.99 19.27 -16.55
C ASP A 379 -35.67 20.66 -16.57
N PRO A 380 -36.92 20.77 -17.05
CA PRO A 380 -37.65 22.03 -17.04
C PRO A 380 -37.86 22.64 -15.63
N ASN A 381 -37.88 21.81 -14.58
CA ASN A 381 -38.18 22.26 -13.23
C ASN A 381 -36.95 22.77 -12.48
N SER A 382 -35.85 22.00 -12.49
CA SER A 382 -34.63 22.32 -11.75
C SER A 382 -33.56 23.06 -12.56
N GLY A 383 -33.61 23.00 -13.89
CA GLY A 383 -32.56 23.51 -14.77
C GLY A 383 -31.27 22.67 -14.78
N ASN A 384 -31.26 21.54 -14.07
CA ASN A 384 -30.17 20.54 -14.10
C ASN A 384 -30.33 19.57 -15.27
N TYR A 385 -29.32 18.76 -15.55
CA TYR A 385 -29.39 17.72 -16.58
C TYR A 385 -30.02 16.44 -16.02
N LEU A 386 -31.11 15.98 -16.66
CA LEU A 386 -31.78 14.71 -16.38
C LEU A 386 -30.96 13.51 -16.89
N LEU A 387 -30.42 13.66 -18.10
CA LEU A 387 -29.85 12.56 -18.86
C LEU A 387 -28.75 13.09 -19.78
N GLY A 388 -27.61 12.40 -19.80
CA GLY A 388 -26.59 12.59 -20.82
C GLY A 388 -26.76 11.54 -21.91
N ILE A 389 -26.78 11.95 -23.17
CA ILE A 389 -26.84 11.05 -24.31
C ILE A 389 -25.45 11.00 -24.94
N GLU A 390 -24.93 9.79 -25.14
CA GLU A 390 -23.65 9.53 -25.79
C GLU A 390 -23.85 8.72 -27.08
N PHE A 391 -23.01 9.00 -28.07
CA PHE A 391 -23.00 8.34 -29.36
C PHE A 391 -21.67 7.58 -29.61
N ASP A 392 -21.64 6.79 -30.68
CA ASP A 392 -20.46 6.09 -31.20
C ASP A 392 -19.59 6.96 -32.13
N GLY A 393 -19.56 8.26 -31.87
CA GLY A 393 -18.87 9.27 -32.67
C GLY A 393 -17.35 9.36 -32.44
N ALA A 394 -16.76 10.49 -32.83
CA ALA A 394 -15.31 10.72 -32.78
C ALA A 394 -14.74 10.58 -31.36
N THR A 395 -15.45 11.09 -30.35
CA THR A 395 -15.08 10.96 -28.92
C THR A 395 -14.97 9.49 -28.52
N TYR A 396 -15.96 8.66 -28.88
CA TYR A 396 -15.96 7.22 -28.60
C TYR A 396 -14.82 6.48 -29.32
N ALA A 397 -14.59 6.80 -30.60
CA ALA A 397 -13.56 6.18 -31.42
C ALA A 397 -12.13 6.56 -31.01
N SER A 398 -11.93 7.76 -30.45
CA SER A 398 -10.60 8.26 -30.04
C SER A 398 -10.04 7.60 -28.77
N SER A 399 -10.84 6.82 -28.06
CA SER A 399 -10.42 6.15 -26.83
C SER A 399 -9.58 4.89 -27.11
N ASN A 400 -8.37 4.84 -26.56
CA ASN A 400 -7.39 3.78 -26.84
C ASN A 400 -7.79 2.39 -26.30
N SER A 401 -8.65 2.31 -25.28
CA SER A 401 -9.04 1.03 -24.69
C SER A 401 -10.54 0.94 -24.43
N ALA A 402 -11.08 -0.28 -24.53
CA ALA A 402 -12.46 -0.57 -24.17
C ALA A 402 -12.75 -0.26 -22.68
N ARG A 403 -11.74 -0.42 -21.82
CA ARG A 403 -11.85 -0.10 -20.39
C ARG A 403 -12.07 1.40 -20.16
N ASP A 404 -11.41 2.25 -20.94
CA ASP A 404 -11.56 3.71 -20.80
C ASP A 404 -12.94 4.16 -21.31
N ARG A 405 -13.34 3.69 -22.49
CA ARG A 405 -14.57 4.14 -23.18
C ARG A 405 -15.87 3.58 -22.60
N ASP A 406 -15.85 2.33 -22.13
CA ASP A 406 -17.07 1.61 -21.72
C ASP A 406 -17.20 1.41 -20.21
N ARG A 407 -16.12 1.58 -19.42
CA ARG A 407 -16.16 1.34 -17.97
C ARG A 407 -15.76 2.57 -17.15
N LEU A 408 -14.55 3.09 -17.36
CA LEU A 408 -14.03 4.18 -16.52
C LEU A 408 -14.80 5.48 -16.76
N ARG A 409 -15.12 5.81 -18.01
CA ARG A 409 -15.89 7.03 -18.34
C ARG A 409 -17.28 7.01 -17.71
N GLU A 410 -18.01 5.91 -17.86
CA GLU A 410 -19.34 5.77 -17.26
C GLU A 410 -19.27 5.82 -15.72
N GLN A 411 -18.25 5.20 -15.13
CA GLN A 411 -18.02 5.25 -13.67
C GLN A 411 -17.81 6.68 -13.18
N VAL A 412 -16.97 7.48 -13.85
CA VAL A 412 -16.72 8.88 -13.47
C VAL A 412 -17.97 9.75 -13.67
N LEU A 413 -18.65 9.62 -14.81
CA LEU A 413 -19.88 10.38 -15.09
C LEU A 413 -21.00 10.06 -14.08
N SER A 414 -21.15 8.78 -13.71
CA SER A 414 -22.11 8.37 -12.68
C SER A 414 -21.83 8.99 -11.31
N GLN A 415 -20.55 9.16 -10.94
CA GLN A 415 -20.15 9.86 -9.71
C GLN A 415 -20.48 11.36 -9.75
N LEU A 416 -20.58 11.94 -10.95
CA LEU A 416 -20.98 13.32 -11.21
C LEU A 416 -22.50 13.48 -11.41
N SER A 417 -23.27 12.50 -10.93
CA SER A 417 -24.72 12.44 -10.99
C SER A 417 -25.31 12.33 -12.40
N TRP A 418 -24.52 11.96 -13.41
CA TRP A 418 -25.06 11.67 -14.72
C TRP A 418 -25.71 10.29 -14.78
N LYS A 419 -26.90 10.24 -15.35
CA LYS A 419 -27.42 9.02 -15.97
C LYS A 419 -27.11 9.10 -17.46
N ILE A 420 -26.33 8.15 -17.97
CA ILE A 420 -25.93 8.11 -19.38
C ILE A 420 -26.84 7.16 -20.16
N HIS A 421 -27.31 7.62 -21.31
CA HIS A 421 -28.04 6.81 -22.27
C HIS A 421 -27.27 6.75 -23.58
N ARG A 422 -26.80 5.56 -23.95
CA ARG A 422 -26.01 5.38 -25.17
C ARG A 422 -26.88 5.00 -26.36
N ILE A 423 -26.67 5.72 -27.47
CA ILE A 423 -27.30 5.48 -28.76
C ILE A 423 -26.23 5.06 -29.75
N TRP A 424 -26.41 3.89 -30.35
CA TRP A 424 -25.53 3.39 -31.41
C TRP A 424 -26.09 3.81 -32.77
N SER A 425 -25.28 4.47 -33.60
CA SER A 425 -25.69 4.98 -34.91
C SER A 425 -26.36 3.90 -35.78
N PRO A 426 -25.83 2.65 -35.88
CA PRO A 426 -26.49 1.60 -36.67
C PRO A 426 -27.87 1.21 -36.13
N ALA A 427 -28.04 1.19 -34.80
CA ALA A 427 -29.32 0.82 -34.18
C ALA A 427 -30.37 1.93 -34.36
N TRP A 428 -29.96 3.20 -34.25
CA TRP A 428 -30.84 4.34 -34.47
C TRP A 428 -31.40 4.37 -35.89
N VAL A 429 -30.56 4.07 -36.90
CA VAL A 429 -30.97 4.01 -38.30
C VAL A 429 -31.85 2.78 -38.57
N ALA A 430 -31.44 1.60 -38.13
CA ALA A 430 -32.14 0.35 -38.47
C ALA A 430 -33.46 0.15 -37.70
N ARG A 431 -33.54 0.62 -36.44
CA ARG A 431 -34.67 0.36 -35.54
C ARG A 431 -35.18 1.62 -34.83
N ARG A 432 -35.30 2.71 -35.60
CA ARG A 432 -35.64 4.06 -35.14
C ARG A 432 -36.76 4.13 -34.11
N GLU A 433 -37.96 3.62 -34.43
CA GLU A 433 -39.11 3.72 -33.51
C GLU A 433 -38.87 3.04 -32.18
N SER A 434 -38.16 1.90 -32.17
CA SER A 434 -37.82 1.18 -30.94
C SER A 434 -36.81 1.95 -30.09
N GLU A 435 -35.84 2.60 -30.71
CA GLU A 435 -34.83 3.40 -30.01
C GLU A 435 -35.41 4.71 -29.47
N ILE A 436 -36.36 5.34 -30.19
CA ILE A 436 -37.12 6.49 -29.67
C ILE A 436 -37.89 6.11 -28.42
N LYS A 437 -38.58 4.96 -28.42
CA LYS A 437 -39.28 4.44 -27.22
C LYS A 437 -38.30 4.19 -26.07
N ARG A 438 -37.15 3.58 -26.34
CA ARG A 438 -36.10 3.31 -25.35
C ARG A 438 -35.55 4.61 -24.73
N LEU A 439 -35.32 5.63 -25.55
CA LEU A 439 -34.89 6.96 -25.11
C LEU A 439 -35.95 7.64 -24.25
N ALA A 440 -37.22 7.63 -24.69
CA ALA A 440 -38.33 8.22 -23.92
C ALA A 440 -38.48 7.56 -22.55
N THR A 441 -38.41 6.23 -22.46
CA THR A 441 -38.44 5.51 -21.18
C THR A 441 -37.26 5.89 -20.30
N ALA A 442 -36.04 6.02 -20.86
CA ALA A 442 -34.87 6.41 -20.09
C ALA A 442 -34.99 7.82 -19.49
N ILE A 443 -35.55 8.78 -20.24
CA ILE A 443 -35.83 10.15 -19.77
C ILE A 443 -36.88 10.13 -18.66
N GLU A 444 -37.97 9.39 -18.83
CA GLU A 444 -39.02 9.29 -17.80
C GLU A 444 -38.51 8.66 -16.50
N GLU A 445 -37.70 7.60 -16.59
CA GLU A 445 -37.07 6.99 -15.42
C GLU A 445 -36.11 7.96 -14.71
N ALA A 446 -35.31 8.70 -15.48
CA ALA A 446 -34.40 9.70 -14.93
C ALA A 446 -35.18 10.76 -14.13
N ARG A 447 -36.29 11.25 -14.71
CA ARG A 447 -37.18 12.20 -14.05
C ARG A 447 -37.81 11.64 -12.76
N LYS A 448 -38.31 10.39 -12.79
CA LYS A 448 -38.90 9.73 -11.61
C LYS A 448 -37.90 9.57 -10.47
N LEU A 449 -36.66 9.19 -10.80
CA LEU A 449 -35.57 9.04 -9.83
C LEU A 449 -35.23 10.38 -9.17
N GLN A 450 -35.10 11.46 -9.96
CA GLN A 450 -34.80 12.78 -9.40
C GLN A 450 -35.92 13.29 -8.48
N THR A 451 -37.19 13.13 -8.87
CA THR A 451 -38.33 13.50 -7.99
C THR A 451 -38.35 12.69 -6.69
N LYS A 452 -37.85 11.45 -6.69
CA LYS A 452 -37.75 10.62 -5.49
C LYS A 452 -36.62 11.08 -4.57
N VAL A 453 -35.47 11.45 -5.12
CA VAL A 453 -34.32 11.97 -4.37
C VAL A 453 -34.70 13.30 -3.71
N GLU A 454 -35.31 14.24 -4.43
CA GLU A 454 -35.77 15.54 -3.90
C GLU A 454 -36.78 15.41 -2.76
N ARG A 455 -37.64 14.38 -2.79
CA ARG A 455 -38.59 14.08 -1.70
C ARG A 455 -37.93 13.45 -0.47
N GLN A 456 -36.80 12.77 -0.64
CA GLN A 456 -36.05 12.14 0.45
C GLN A 456 -35.13 13.14 1.16
N THR A 457 -34.48 14.07 0.43
CA THR A 457 -33.67 15.14 1.05
C THR A 457 -34.48 16.13 1.87
N ALA A 458 -35.80 16.25 1.65
CA ALA A 458 -36.68 17.07 2.48
C ALA A 458 -37.05 16.45 3.84
N ASN A 459 -36.77 15.15 4.07
CA ASN A 459 -37.27 14.39 5.22
C ASN A 459 -36.17 13.54 5.90
N PHE A 460 -35.06 14.16 6.33
CA PHE A 460 -34.10 13.50 7.22
C PHE A 460 -34.01 14.23 8.58
N PRO A 461 -34.45 13.59 9.69
CA PRO A 461 -33.90 13.86 11.00
C PRO A 461 -32.49 13.27 11.08
N SER A 462 -31.59 13.99 11.74
CA SER A 462 -30.23 13.57 12.05
C SER A 462 -30.23 12.36 13.01
N GLU A 463 -30.03 11.15 12.47
CA GLU A 463 -29.66 9.99 13.28
C GLU A 463 -28.14 9.81 13.26
N ASN A 464 -27.56 9.91 14.46
CA ASN A 464 -26.16 9.64 14.72
C ASN A 464 -25.84 8.17 14.40
N CYS A 465 -25.12 7.92 13.31
CA CYS A 465 -24.46 6.64 13.09
C CYS A 465 -23.16 6.62 13.91
N THR A 466 -23.23 6.06 15.11
CA THR A 466 -22.04 5.61 15.84
C THR A 466 -21.57 4.31 15.19
N GLU A 467 -20.53 4.39 14.38
CA GLU A 467 -19.78 3.21 13.94
C GLU A 467 -18.89 2.74 15.08
N ASP A 468 -19.26 1.62 15.70
CA ASP A 468 -18.38 0.85 16.57
C ASP A 468 -17.25 0.24 15.73
N LEU A 469 -16.07 0.88 15.79
CA LEU A 469 -14.82 0.28 15.34
C LEU A 469 -14.54 -0.99 16.18
N PRO A 470 -14.28 -2.15 15.56
CA PRO A 470 -13.96 -3.35 16.31
C PRO A 470 -12.67 -3.15 17.12
N ALA A 471 -12.82 -3.27 18.44
CA ALA A 471 -11.74 -3.16 19.40
C ALA A 471 -10.65 -4.23 19.15
N LYS A 472 -9.40 -3.76 19.13
CA LYS A 472 -8.14 -4.48 19.38
C LYS A 472 -8.00 -5.82 18.62
N ALA A 473 -7.15 -5.79 17.59
CA ALA A 473 -6.52 -6.99 17.07
C ALA A 473 -5.79 -7.71 18.21
N ASP A 474 -6.36 -8.82 18.68
CA ASP A 474 -5.71 -9.75 19.57
C ASP A 474 -4.48 -10.31 18.85
N VAL A 475 -3.31 -9.78 19.22
CA VAL A 475 -2.02 -10.38 18.84
C VAL A 475 -1.89 -11.66 19.64
N HIS A 476 -2.51 -12.73 19.15
CA HIS A 476 -2.11 -14.07 19.53
C HIS A 476 -0.63 -14.19 19.17
N LYS A 477 0.24 -14.22 20.18
CA LYS A 477 1.59 -14.75 20.03
C LYS A 477 1.45 -16.21 19.64
N VAL A 478 1.40 -16.46 18.33
CA VAL A 478 1.59 -17.79 17.79
C VAL A 478 3.00 -18.20 18.20
N GLN A 479 3.12 -19.03 19.23
CA GLN A 479 4.36 -19.77 19.45
C GLN A 479 4.59 -20.60 18.19
N PHE A 480 5.58 -20.21 17.41
CA PHE A 480 5.94 -20.86 16.17
C PHE A 480 6.29 -22.33 16.46
N SER A 481 5.35 -23.23 16.22
CA SER A 481 5.44 -24.67 16.46
C SER A 481 6.15 -25.42 15.32
N GLY A 482 6.98 -24.72 14.54
CA GLY A 482 7.66 -25.30 13.38
C GLY A 482 8.51 -26.52 13.73
N ILE A 483 9.13 -26.53 14.92
CA ILE A 483 9.99 -27.62 15.41
C ILE A 483 9.20 -28.92 15.59
N ASN A 484 7.93 -28.85 16.00
CA ASN A 484 7.07 -30.03 16.17
C ASN A 484 6.63 -30.67 14.84
N LYS A 485 6.94 -30.03 13.70
CA LYS A 485 6.70 -30.55 12.35
C LYS A 485 7.97 -31.04 11.65
N ILE A 486 9.14 -30.94 12.29
CA ILE A 486 10.41 -31.38 11.70
C ILE A 486 10.65 -32.85 12.06
N GLY A 487 10.60 -33.72 11.05
CA GLY A 487 10.92 -35.13 11.18
C GLY A 487 9.71 -36.03 11.50
N PHE A 488 9.96 -37.34 11.47
CA PHE A 488 8.96 -38.38 11.72
C PHE A 488 9.20 -39.05 13.08
N PRO A 489 8.16 -39.52 13.80
CA PRO A 489 8.34 -40.28 15.04
C PRO A 489 9.20 -41.52 14.81
N TYR A 490 10.19 -41.76 15.69
CA TYR A 490 11.02 -42.96 15.59
C TYR A 490 10.18 -44.21 15.88
N LYS A 491 10.03 -45.08 14.87
CA LYS A 491 9.30 -46.35 14.98
C LYS A 491 10.25 -47.46 15.45
N VAL A 492 9.97 -48.02 16.62
CA VAL A 492 10.72 -49.16 17.17
C VAL A 492 10.10 -50.45 16.63
N HIS A 493 10.90 -51.31 16.02
CA HIS A 493 10.44 -52.56 15.42
C HIS A 493 10.51 -53.71 16.44
N GLU A 494 9.44 -54.50 16.58
CA GLU A 494 9.47 -55.66 17.49
C GLU A 494 10.16 -56.85 16.81
N LEU A 495 11.23 -57.35 17.42
CA LEU A 495 11.95 -58.52 16.92
C LEU A 495 11.36 -59.80 17.53
N ASN A 496 10.66 -60.58 16.71
CA ASN A 496 10.06 -61.85 17.11
C ASN A 496 11.05 -63.01 16.92
N VAL A 497 11.54 -63.57 18.03
CA VAL A 497 12.37 -64.78 18.00
C VAL A 497 11.46 -66.00 18.04
N ASN A 498 11.07 -66.52 16.87
CA ASN A 498 10.34 -67.78 16.78
C ASN A 498 11.32 -68.96 16.91
N PHE A 499 11.32 -69.61 18.07
CA PHE A 499 12.06 -70.87 18.27
C PHE A 499 11.35 -71.99 17.50
N ASN A 500 12.05 -72.70 16.62
CA ASN A 500 11.51 -73.90 16.00
C ASN A 500 11.22 -74.95 17.09
N SER A 501 9.93 -75.15 17.38
CA SER A 501 9.46 -76.24 18.21
C SER A 501 9.67 -77.56 17.48
N HIS A 502 10.86 -78.17 17.55
CA HIS A 502 11.12 -79.62 17.44
C HIS A 502 12.64 -79.90 17.47
N VAL A 503 13.25 -79.84 18.66
CA VAL A 503 14.22 -80.87 19.09
C VAL A 503 14.05 -81.04 20.61
N LYS A 504 13.14 -81.93 21.04
CA LYS A 504 13.23 -82.50 22.39
C LYS A 504 14.44 -83.42 22.38
N VAL A 505 15.62 -82.91 22.74
CA VAL A 505 16.69 -83.79 23.21
C VAL A 505 16.37 -84.14 24.65
N SER A 506 15.98 -85.39 24.89
CA SER A 506 15.91 -85.98 26.23
C SER A 506 17.31 -86.00 26.83
N SER A 507 17.74 -84.90 27.45
CA SER A 507 18.80 -85.01 28.47
C SER A 507 18.13 -85.41 29.77
N SER A 508 18.42 -86.62 30.20
CA SER A 508 18.04 -87.12 31.51
C SER A 508 18.53 -86.18 32.60
N ARG A 509 17.56 -85.64 33.36
CA ARG A 509 17.62 -84.81 34.58
C ARG A 509 17.63 -83.29 34.35
N SER A 510 16.48 -82.69 34.72
CA SER A 510 16.19 -81.25 34.89
C SER A 510 15.99 -80.43 33.62
N GLY A 511 14.72 -80.25 33.22
CA GLY A 511 14.30 -79.40 32.11
C GLY A 511 14.18 -77.93 32.51
N MET A 512 15.17 -77.13 32.11
CA MET A 512 15.06 -75.68 31.93
C MET A 512 15.76 -75.32 30.62
N VAL A 513 14.99 -74.90 29.61
CA VAL A 513 15.55 -74.27 28.40
C VAL A 513 16.00 -72.87 28.81
N VAL A 514 17.31 -72.61 28.81
CA VAL A 514 17.88 -71.31 29.16
C VAL A 514 18.17 -70.54 27.85
N PRO A 515 17.44 -69.45 27.53
CA PRO A 515 17.60 -68.71 26.27
C PRO A 515 19.04 -68.20 26.01
N HIS A 516 19.84 -68.05 27.08
CA HIS A 516 21.20 -67.52 27.04
C HIS A 516 22.20 -68.36 26.23
N ILE A 517 22.02 -69.68 26.12
CA ILE A 517 23.01 -70.57 25.46
C ILE A 517 22.75 -70.64 23.96
N GLU A 518 21.51 -70.45 23.52
CA GLU A 518 21.11 -70.59 22.12
C GLU A 518 21.62 -69.44 21.24
N PHE A 519 21.78 -68.23 21.78
CA PHE A 519 22.31 -67.08 21.02
C PHE A 519 23.74 -67.31 20.49
N TYR A 520 24.55 -68.12 21.17
CA TYR A 520 25.94 -68.36 20.77
C TYR A 520 26.11 -69.52 19.78
N ARG A 521 25.04 -70.26 19.45
CA ARG A 521 25.11 -71.40 18.54
C ARG A 521 25.24 -70.94 17.10
N GLU A 522 26.16 -71.56 16.35
CA GLU A 522 26.36 -71.29 14.93
C GLU A 522 25.10 -71.57 14.09
N GLU A 523 24.30 -72.56 14.50
CA GLU A 523 23.01 -72.91 13.86
C GLU A 523 22.03 -71.71 13.81
N ASN A 524 22.12 -70.79 14.77
CA ASN A 524 21.25 -69.63 14.86
C ASN A 524 21.81 -68.39 14.11
N ARG A 525 22.98 -68.50 13.46
CA ARG A 525 23.63 -67.40 12.74
C ARG A 525 22.77 -66.88 11.59
N GLN A 526 22.06 -67.77 10.89
CA GLN A 526 21.13 -67.40 9.82
C GLN A 526 19.92 -66.63 10.35
N LEU A 527 19.35 -67.07 11.48
CA LEU A 527 18.24 -66.38 12.14
C LEU A 527 18.66 -64.98 12.64
N GLN A 528 19.85 -64.88 13.23
CA GLN A 528 20.42 -63.60 13.69
C GLN A 528 20.73 -62.66 12.51
N SER A 529 21.19 -63.20 11.39
CA SER A 529 21.37 -62.45 10.14
C SER A 529 20.03 -61.93 9.62
N ARG A 530 18.99 -62.76 9.58
CA ARG A 530 17.64 -62.37 9.15
C ARG A 530 17.04 -61.28 10.05
N LEU A 531 17.15 -61.42 11.36
CA LEU A 531 16.63 -60.43 12.32
C LEU A 531 17.44 -59.12 12.28
N LEU A 532 18.74 -59.18 12.00
CA LEU A 532 19.55 -57.98 11.78
C LEU A 532 19.19 -57.29 10.45
N GLU A 533 18.92 -58.04 9.38
CA GLU A 533 18.41 -57.49 8.11
C GLU A 533 17.07 -56.80 8.30
N GLU A 534 16.13 -57.44 9.02
CA GLU A 534 14.83 -56.88 9.35
C GLU A 534 14.96 -55.59 10.18
N LEU A 535 15.83 -55.60 11.20
CA LEU A 535 16.11 -54.41 12.01
C LEU A 535 16.69 -53.27 11.16
N VAL A 536 17.64 -53.56 10.26
CA VAL A 536 18.22 -52.53 9.39
C VAL A 536 17.19 -52.04 8.39
N ARG A 537 16.34 -52.89 7.83
CA ARG A 537 15.30 -52.48 6.87
C ARG A 537 14.26 -51.55 7.49
N GLU A 538 13.79 -51.87 8.70
CA GLU A 538 12.71 -51.11 9.36
C GLU A 538 13.23 -49.90 10.18
N GLU A 539 14.39 -50.03 10.85
CA GLU A 539 14.97 -48.97 11.70
C GLU A 539 16.25 -48.32 11.13
N GLY A 540 16.67 -48.69 9.93
CA GLY A 540 17.86 -48.13 9.29
C GLY A 540 17.71 -46.64 8.97
N PRO A 541 18.81 -45.86 8.98
CA PRO A 541 20.17 -46.26 9.32
C PRO A 541 20.36 -46.39 10.84
N ILE A 542 21.04 -47.45 11.29
CA ILE A 542 21.23 -47.76 12.71
C ILE A 542 22.72 -47.89 13.05
N HIS A 543 23.14 -47.33 14.18
CA HIS A 543 24.52 -47.50 14.66
C HIS A 543 24.75 -48.95 15.09
N PHE A 544 25.93 -49.50 14.79
CA PHE A 544 26.25 -50.90 15.07
C PHE A 544 26.02 -51.30 16.54
N ASP A 545 26.45 -50.46 17.50
CA ASP A 545 26.24 -50.73 18.94
C ASP A 545 24.77 -50.71 19.37
N VAL A 546 23.91 -49.97 18.66
CA VAL A 546 22.46 -49.99 18.89
C VAL A 546 21.88 -51.29 18.34
N ALA A 547 22.29 -51.70 17.13
CA ALA A 547 21.86 -52.95 16.54
C ALA A 547 22.25 -54.17 17.40
N VAL A 548 23.48 -54.19 17.96
CA VAL A 548 23.92 -55.24 18.90
C VAL A 548 23.02 -55.29 20.14
N ARG A 549 22.71 -54.15 20.75
CA ARG A 549 21.85 -54.09 21.94
C ARG A 549 20.42 -54.54 21.65
N ARG A 550 19.86 -54.14 20.51
CA ARG A 550 18.50 -54.52 20.09
C ARG A 550 18.41 -56.02 19.83
N LEU A 551 19.39 -56.59 19.13
CA LEU A 551 19.47 -58.03 18.88
C LEU A 551 19.69 -58.80 20.20
N ALA A 552 20.56 -58.33 21.09
CA ALA A 552 20.77 -58.97 22.39
C ALA A 552 19.50 -58.94 23.27
N SER A 553 18.78 -57.81 23.29
CA SER A 553 17.53 -57.65 24.03
C SER A 553 16.42 -58.56 23.52
N ALA A 554 16.33 -58.78 22.19
CA ALA A 554 15.34 -59.69 21.60
C ALA A 554 15.51 -61.14 22.07
N TRP A 555 16.72 -61.54 22.47
CA TRP A 555 17.02 -62.84 23.08
C TRP A 555 17.03 -62.83 24.62
N GLY A 556 16.52 -61.76 25.25
CA GLY A 556 16.46 -61.64 26.71
C GLY A 556 17.83 -61.38 27.39
N LEU A 557 18.86 -61.01 26.63
CA LEU A 557 20.19 -60.72 27.16
C LEU A 557 20.27 -59.29 27.69
N ARG A 558 20.52 -59.12 29.00
CA ARG A 558 20.62 -57.77 29.61
C ARG A 558 21.99 -57.11 29.45
N ARG A 559 23.07 -57.87 29.17
CA ARG A 559 24.44 -57.34 29.04
C ARG A 559 25.06 -57.76 27.72
N CYS A 560 25.65 -56.80 27.01
CA CYS A 560 26.42 -57.04 25.79
C CYS A 560 27.87 -57.36 26.15
N SER A 561 28.28 -58.63 26.01
CA SER A 561 29.67 -59.06 26.18
C SER A 561 30.43 -58.94 24.85
N PRO A 562 31.78 -58.88 24.85
CA PRO A 562 32.57 -58.90 23.61
C PRO A 562 32.25 -60.10 22.70
N LYS A 563 31.88 -61.23 23.31
CA LYS A 563 31.45 -62.44 22.59
C LYS A 563 30.14 -62.24 21.84
N ILE A 564 29.17 -61.52 22.42
CA ILE A 564 27.90 -61.15 21.74
C ILE A 564 28.19 -60.24 20.56
N VAL A 565 29.08 -59.24 20.73
CA VAL A 565 29.47 -58.33 19.64
C VAL A 565 30.07 -59.12 18.48
N GLN A 566 30.96 -60.08 18.76
CA GLN A 566 31.59 -60.91 17.73
C GLN A 566 30.54 -61.74 16.96
N VAL A 567 29.63 -62.39 17.70
CA VAL A 567 28.50 -63.13 17.14
C VAL A 567 27.70 -62.22 16.19
N VAL A 568 27.30 -61.02 16.60
CA VAL A 568 26.60 -60.08 15.71
C VAL A 568 27.43 -59.64 14.50
N LYS A 569 28.75 -59.46 14.64
CA LYS A 569 29.64 -59.20 13.49
C LYS A 569 29.63 -60.35 12.49
N ASP A 570 29.63 -61.59 12.96
CA ASP A 570 29.60 -62.76 12.09
C ASP A 570 28.27 -62.84 11.31
N ALA A 571 27.13 -62.43 11.90
CA ALA A 571 25.87 -62.27 11.14
C ALA A 571 25.96 -61.13 10.13
N LEU A 572 26.52 -60.00 10.53
CA LEU A 572 26.64 -58.85 9.66
C LEU A 572 27.48 -59.19 8.42
N ASN A 573 28.55 -59.98 8.57
CA ASN A 573 29.38 -60.43 7.45
C ASN A 573 28.57 -61.21 6.42
N LEU A 574 27.62 -62.06 6.84
CA LEU A 574 26.71 -62.76 5.91
C LEU A 574 25.83 -61.78 5.13
N LEU A 575 25.32 -60.73 5.79
CA LEU A 575 24.51 -59.69 5.16
C LEU A 575 25.32 -58.83 4.17
N LEU A 576 26.56 -58.49 4.52
CA LEU A 576 27.46 -57.74 3.65
C LEU A 576 27.79 -58.53 2.38
N VAL A 577 28.11 -59.82 2.49
CA VAL A 577 28.39 -60.70 1.34
C VAL A 577 27.16 -60.84 0.43
N SER A 578 25.97 -60.94 1.03
CA SER A 578 24.71 -61.03 0.27
C SER A 578 24.21 -59.70 -0.30
N GLY A 579 24.88 -58.57 -0.01
CA GLY A 579 24.48 -57.24 -0.48
C GLY A 579 23.20 -56.67 0.15
N LYS A 580 22.67 -57.30 1.19
CA LYS A 580 21.39 -56.92 1.83
C LYS A 580 21.52 -55.74 2.80
N VAL A 581 22.73 -55.40 3.23
CA VAL A 581 23.05 -54.27 4.11
C VAL A 581 24.31 -53.60 3.61
N ILE A 582 24.37 -52.26 3.70
CA ILE A 582 25.56 -51.45 3.38
C ILE A 582 26.09 -50.82 4.66
N THR A 583 27.42 -50.77 4.83
CA THR A 583 28.06 -50.08 5.96
C THR A 583 28.64 -48.73 5.52
N LYS A 584 28.27 -47.64 6.20
CA LYS A 584 28.95 -46.34 6.09
C LYS A 584 29.49 -45.95 7.46
N GLY A 585 30.81 -46.05 7.64
CA GLY A 585 31.44 -45.93 8.96
C GLY A 585 30.88 -46.96 9.94
N TYR A 586 30.36 -46.50 11.08
CA TYR A 586 29.77 -47.35 12.13
C TYR A 586 28.25 -47.56 11.99
N PHE A 587 27.66 -47.15 10.86
CA PHE A 587 26.22 -47.22 10.61
C PHE A 587 25.88 -48.29 9.57
N LEU A 588 24.79 -49.03 9.84
CA LEU A 588 24.21 -50.04 8.96
C LEU A 588 23.04 -49.43 8.19
N TRP A 589 23.03 -49.59 6.87
CA TRP A 589 22.11 -48.95 5.93
C TRP A 589 21.33 -49.98 5.11
N PRO A 590 20.04 -49.74 4.85
CA PRO A 590 19.32 -50.40 3.77
C PRO A 590 19.92 -50.01 2.41
N PRO A 591 20.11 -50.96 1.48
CA PRO A 591 20.66 -50.66 0.16
C PRO A 591 19.74 -49.74 -0.69
N ASP A 592 18.42 -49.82 -0.48
CA ASP A 592 17.42 -49.09 -1.28
C ASP A 592 17.12 -47.67 -0.77
N MET A 593 17.76 -47.23 0.32
CA MET A 593 17.45 -45.94 0.95
C MET A 593 18.06 -44.76 0.18
N ARG A 594 17.20 -43.97 -0.49
CA ARG A 594 17.59 -42.75 -1.24
C ARG A 594 17.51 -41.47 -0.41
N GLU A 595 16.51 -41.38 0.47
CA GLU A 595 16.30 -40.21 1.34
C GLU A 595 16.46 -40.60 2.81
N VAL A 596 17.17 -39.77 3.57
CA VAL A 596 17.40 -40.00 5.00
C VAL A 596 16.31 -39.30 5.80
N PRO A 597 15.41 -40.03 6.48
CA PRO A 597 14.39 -39.42 7.31
C PRO A 597 15.01 -38.84 8.58
N VAL A 598 14.56 -37.65 8.99
CA VAL A 598 14.89 -37.08 10.30
C VAL A 598 13.95 -37.73 11.33
N ARG A 599 14.48 -38.56 12.24
CA ARG A 599 13.67 -39.33 13.19
C ARG A 599 13.74 -38.73 14.59
N VAL A 600 12.58 -38.35 15.12
CA VAL A 600 12.40 -37.66 16.40
C VAL A 600 12.06 -38.68 17.49
N PRO A 601 12.65 -38.58 18.70
CA PRO A 601 12.30 -39.47 19.80
C PRO A 601 10.83 -39.29 20.23
N VAL A 602 10.20 -40.40 20.63
CA VAL A 602 8.79 -40.44 21.04
C VAL A 602 8.71 -40.43 22.57
N ALA A 603 7.77 -39.67 23.12
CA ALA A 603 7.47 -39.72 24.55
C ALA A 603 7.06 -41.15 24.93
N ASP A 604 7.46 -41.61 26.11
CA ASP A 604 7.12 -42.94 26.67
C ASP A 604 7.74 -44.18 26.00
N VAL A 605 8.59 -44.01 24.97
CA VAL A 605 9.37 -45.12 24.34
C VAL A 605 10.87 -44.91 24.55
N PRO A 606 11.50 -45.49 25.60
CA PRO A 606 12.92 -45.30 25.89
C PRO A 606 13.87 -45.68 24.75
N GLU A 607 13.52 -46.71 23.98
CA GLU A 607 14.28 -47.23 22.84
C GLU A 607 14.34 -46.22 21.67
N SER A 608 13.42 -45.26 21.62
CA SER A 608 13.43 -44.19 20.61
C SER A 608 14.49 -43.12 20.88
N LYS A 609 15.01 -43.03 22.13
CA LYS A 609 15.99 -42.03 22.53
C LYS A 609 17.40 -42.47 22.11
N ARG A 610 17.95 -41.80 21.11
CA ARG A 610 19.30 -42.06 20.59
C ARG A 610 20.28 -41.01 21.09
N ALA A 611 21.44 -41.45 21.55
CA ALA A 611 22.57 -40.55 21.76
C ALA A 611 22.95 -39.89 20.41
N LEU A 612 23.37 -38.63 20.41
CA LEU A 612 23.81 -37.95 19.17
C LEU A 612 24.94 -38.71 18.46
N GLU A 613 25.76 -39.48 19.19
CA GLU A 613 26.78 -40.38 18.62
C GLU A 613 26.19 -41.47 17.71
N HIS A 614 24.99 -41.96 18.04
CA HIS A 614 24.24 -42.98 17.32
C HIS A 614 23.28 -42.44 16.24
N VAL A 615 23.30 -41.13 15.96
CA VAL A 615 22.57 -40.54 14.84
C VAL A 615 23.54 -40.40 13.65
N PRO A 616 23.19 -40.85 12.44
CA PRO A 616 24.05 -40.72 11.27
C PRO A 616 24.25 -39.24 10.88
N PRO A 617 25.45 -38.81 10.42
CA PRO A 617 25.71 -37.44 10.00
C PRO A 617 24.73 -36.90 8.97
N GLU A 618 24.31 -37.72 8.01
CA GLU A 618 23.38 -37.35 6.93
C GLU A 618 21.98 -37.00 7.46
N GLU A 619 21.55 -37.63 8.55
CA GLU A 619 20.27 -37.31 9.22
C GLU A 619 20.36 -35.95 9.92
N ILE A 620 21.52 -35.62 10.51
CA ILE A 620 21.79 -34.32 11.12
C ILE A 620 21.87 -33.22 10.04
N GLU A 621 22.55 -33.49 8.92
CA GLU A 621 22.64 -32.58 7.77
C GLU A 621 21.23 -32.21 7.26
N ARG A 622 20.37 -33.22 7.09
CA ARG A 622 18.99 -33.01 6.64
C ARG A 622 18.18 -32.20 7.66
N ALA A 623 18.33 -32.47 8.95
CA ALA A 623 17.67 -31.70 10.01
C ALA A 623 18.10 -30.23 9.99
N MET A 624 19.40 -29.93 9.87
CA MET A 624 19.91 -28.57 9.78
C MET A 624 19.34 -27.81 8.58
N GLN A 625 19.29 -28.44 7.41
CA GLN A 625 18.70 -27.84 6.21
C GLN A 625 17.22 -27.53 6.40
N LEU A 626 16.43 -28.46 6.95
CA LEU A 626 15.01 -28.25 7.22
C LEU A 626 14.79 -27.10 8.22
N ILE A 627 15.60 -27.03 9.28
CA ILE A 627 15.52 -25.94 10.27
C ILE A 627 15.78 -24.59 9.60
N VAL A 628 16.84 -24.46 8.79
CA VAL A 628 17.15 -23.22 8.07
C VAL A 628 16.05 -22.90 7.05
N GLN A 629 15.47 -23.91 6.39
CA GLN A 629 14.34 -23.75 5.46
C GLN A 629 13.11 -23.16 6.14
N TYR A 630 12.75 -23.68 7.32
CA TYR A 630 11.58 -23.21 8.07
C TYR A 630 11.85 -21.87 8.77
N ALA A 631 13.06 -21.66 9.29
CA ALA A 631 13.44 -20.43 9.97
C ALA A 631 13.72 -19.27 9.01
N LEU A 632 13.91 -19.54 7.72
CA LEU A 632 14.39 -18.63 6.65
C LEU A 632 15.82 -18.14 6.85
N SER A 633 16.16 -17.76 8.07
CA SER A 633 17.48 -17.34 8.53
C SER A 633 17.62 -17.60 10.01
N ILE A 634 18.76 -18.14 10.45
CA ILE A 634 18.98 -18.50 11.86
C ILE A 634 20.43 -18.24 12.24
N SER A 635 20.70 -17.83 13.49
CA SER A 635 22.08 -17.69 13.93
C SER A 635 22.77 -19.06 14.06
N VAL A 636 24.10 -19.09 13.98
CA VAL A 636 24.87 -20.34 14.09
C VAL A 636 24.59 -21.05 15.41
N ASP A 637 24.58 -20.31 16.52
CA ASP A 637 24.30 -20.86 17.86
C ASP A 637 22.88 -21.41 17.97
N SER A 638 21.90 -20.70 17.43
CA SER A 638 20.51 -21.15 17.43
C SER A 638 20.32 -22.36 16.53
N LEU A 639 20.98 -22.44 15.38
CA LEU A 639 20.93 -23.63 14.51
C LEU A 639 21.41 -24.89 15.24
N ILE A 640 22.53 -24.78 15.96
CA ILE A 640 23.07 -25.90 16.74
C ILE A 640 22.11 -26.29 17.87
N ALA A 641 21.57 -25.31 18.59
CA ALA A 641 20.64 -25.56 19.69
C ALA A 641 19.32 -26.19 19.21
N GLU A 642 18.73 -25.67 18.14
CA GLU A 642 17.49 -26.20 17.57
C GLU A 642 17.70 -27.60 16.96
N THR A 643 18.84 -27.85 16.30
CA THR A 643 19.16 -29.20 15.79
C THR A 643 19.25 -30.22 16.93
N ALA A 644 19.83 -29.84 18.07
CA ALA A 644 19.89 -30.74 19.23
C ALA A 644 18.49 -31.02 19.83
N LYS A 645 17.60 -30.01 19.86
CA LYS A 645 16.22 -30.18 20.34
C LYS A 645 15.42 -31.15 19.47
N VAL A 646 15.60 -31.12 18.14
CA VAL A 646 14.94 -32.08 17.22
C VAL A 646 15.26 -33.54 17.58
N PHE A 647 16.46 -33.82 18.08
CA PHE A 647 16.84 -35.17 18.54
C PHE A 647 16.59 -35.43 20.03
N GLY A 648 15.83 -34.56 20.71
CA GLY A 648 15.39 -34.74 22.10
C GLY A 648 16.39 -34.28 23.18
N PHE A 649 17.39 -33.46 22.83
CA PHE A 649 18.33 -32.91 23.80
C PHE A 649 17.93 -31.48 24.21
N SER A 650 17.59 -31.28 25.48
CA SER A 650 17.35 -29.94 26.05
C SER A 650 18.64 -29.15 26.27
N HIS A 651 19.74 -29.84 26.59
CA HIS A 651 21.06 -29.26 26.78
C HIS A 651 22.12 -29.98 25.93
N VAL A 652 22.95 -29.21 25.24
CA VAL A 652 24.01 -29.74 24.37
C VAL A 652 25.32 -29.84 25.15
N LYS A 653 25.78 -31.05 25.43
CA LYS A 653 27.12 -31.29 25.99
C LYS A 653 28.21 -30.85 25.00
N GLU A 654 29.39 -30.46 25.49
CA GLU A 654 30.48 -29.94 24.66
C GLU A 654 30.88 -30.87 23.49
N LYS A 655 31.05 -32.17 23.77
CA LYS A 655 31.33 -33.20 22.75
C LYS A 655 30.24 -33.29 21.67
N SER A 656 28.97 -33.15 22.06
CA SER A 656 27.84 -33.15 21.14
C SER A 656 27.77 -31.86 20.31
N ARG A 657 28.10 -30.71 20.93
CA ARG A 657 28.15 -29.41 20.27
C ARG A 657 29.23 -29.38 19.18
N GLN A 658 30.41 -29.91 19.49
CA GLN A 658 31.51 -30.00 18.54
C GLN A 658 31.11 -30.83 17.31
N ARG A 659 30.47 -31.98 17.52
CA ARG A 659 29.98 -32.81 16.41
C ARG A 659 28.99 -32.08 15.50
N LEU A 660 28.02 -31.36 16.08
CA LEU A 660 27.07 -30.57 15.29
C LEU A 660 27.79 -29.45 14.52
N TYR A 661 28.78 -28.81 15.15
CA TYR A 661 29.55 -27.76 14.53
C TYR A 661 30.42 -28.25 13.37
N ASP A 662 31.02 -29.44 13.48
CA ASP A 662 31.79 -30.06 12.40
C ASP A 662 30.90 -30.39 11.18
N ILE A 663 29.67 -30.84 11.41
CA ILE A 663 28.68 -31.08 10.36
C ILE A 663 28.22 -29.76 9.72
N TYR A 664 28.00 -28.72 10.52
CA TYR A 664 27.71 -27.38 10.01
C TYR A 664 28.84 -26.85 9.11
N LYS A 665 30.10 -26.98 9.51
CA LYS A 665 31.27 -26.62 8.69
C LYS A 665 31.31 -27.38 7.37
N LYS A 666 30.98 -28.67 7.39
CA LYS A 666 30.86 -29.47 6.17
C LYS A 666 29.78 -28.93 5.23
N LEU A 667 28.61 -28.56 5.74
CA LEU A 667 27.52 -27.98 4.94
C LEU A 667 27.89 -26.63 4.30
N LEU A 668 28.69 -25.81 4.98
CA LEU A 668 29.25 -24.58 4.40
C LEU A 668 30.24 -24.90 3.28
N PHE A 669 31.14 -25.86 3.49
CA PHE A 669 32.13 -26.27 2.49
C PHE A 669 31.46 -26.83 1.22
N GLU A 670 30.40 -27.63 1.39
CA GLU A 670 29.61 -28.17 0.28
C GLU A 670 28.67 -27.15 -0.38
N LYS A 671 28.68 -25.88 0.06
CA LYS A 671 27.81 -24.79 -0.43
C LYS A 671 26.31 -25.11 -0.33
N LYS A 672 25.92 -25.91 0.66
CA LYS A 672 24.50 -26.19 0.96
C LYS A 672 23.90 -25.14 1.89
N LEU A 673 24.75 -24.46 2.67
CA LEU A 673 24.40 -23.33 3.53
C LEU A 673 25.33 -22.14 3.23
N GLU A 674 24.84 -20.93 3.44
CA GLU A 674 25.60 -19.69 3.41
C GLU A 674 25.55 -19.02 4.79
N CYS A 675 26.64 -18.39 5.21
CA CYS A 675 26.70 -17.65 6.46
C CYS A 675 27.22 -16.22 6.22
N THR A 676 26.36 -15.23 6.45
CA THR A 676 26.71 -13.80 6.39
C THR A 676 26.41 -13.15 7.75
N ASN A 677 27.39 -12.47 8.36
CA ASN A 677 27.22 -11.77 9.65
C ASN A 677 26.56 -12.61 10.76
N ASN A 678 27.02 -13.85 10.95
CA ASN A 678 26.48 -14.82 11.94
C ASN A 678 25.01 -15.25 11.68
N ILE A 679 24.49 -15.02 10.47
CA ILE A 679 23.17 -15.45 10.02
C ILE A 679 23.35 -16.52 8.94
N VAL A 680 22.76 -17.69 9.17
CA VAL A 680 22.79 -18.84 8.27
C VAL A 680 21.54 -18.87 7.40
N THR A 681 21.71 -18.99 6.09
CA THR A 681 20.64 -19.11 5.08
C THR A 681 20.88 -20.33 4.19
N LEU A 682 19.81 -20.83 3.56
CA LEU A 682 19.94 -21.85 2.53
C LEU A 682 20.41 -21.21 1.23
N LEU A 683 21.41 -21.83 0.61
CA LEU A 683 21.81 -21.54 -0.75
C LEU A 683 20.78 -22.24 -1.66
N ASN A 684 19.76 -21.49 -2.10
CA ASN A 684 18.85 -21.99 -3.12
C ASN A 684 19.65 -22.11 -4.43
N LYS A 685 19.67 -23.30 -5.02
CA LYS A 685 19.97 -23.46 -6.45
C LYS A 685 18.79 -22.99 -7.28
#